data_AF-A0A3Q3QI70-F1
#
_entry.id   AF-A0A3Q3QI70-F1
#
_cell.length_a   1.000
_cell.length_b   1.000
_cell.length_c   1.000
_cell.angle_alpha   90.00
_cell.angle_beta   90.00
_cell.angle_gamma   90.00
#
_symmetry.space_group_name_H-M   'P 1'
#
loop_
_entity.id
_entity.type
_entity.pdbx_description
1 polymer ?
#
loop_
_entity_poly.entity_id
_entity_poly.type
_entity_poly.pdbx_seq_one_letter_code
_entity_poly.pdbx_strand_id
1 'polypeptide(L)'
;IFFSGFPRMVGLSFFPRLCQLTIVGQDIKCIEGLDCCPLLRELWVVQCHLTRISGLQNCLQLEKLYLYDNEICEIENLELQTNLEVLWLNNNCITHIQGLNTLQNLKELNLADNVIEKIGRNLDANASLESLNLSGNKISSFKELTLLACLPNLRELALKDPTSTPNPVCLLCNYATHVLYHMPGLQQLDMYDVSNKQAKEAAESTVMKKIMYYNMCVRTAQRTLAEARFSLTEKKKTLLQLPDECIRTLNHARKNGELGDSAYLTDGSPDRSDPTTDISHNPALEPKILIKMEALMERLMLWIRRMDELVSKITLMMEHRVQFLLMELESVGNIRLEEGCSTDPWFTSCCNLLLSCFSQSDYKIYSITGIKINKVVRIHNSVLRLRFEDKLHSLLCIFEFNLPFSSRNYKHQLEYLLYAADPEKNCEKENVLCIVEEGFNTAEQHKEGAIPLSNSLSVTEQPRIEHALHQCLLPVGQVIISKVFVGHSMPIREGEPVDRTGYPRTYSVYRSVDSKHITAHTGPKCSPRQRQWFVFDHELVLPEYIVYFEYITRDQEHSAVSGRNTARNETPSNDIILDNEVLNMEPVLKPQPKLFSLDEKILLNVARARVLTQITVLNLHGNSLSRMQGISRLTALRHLTIMITEHDIIHLKIKYEGLRGLGQLKQLDVSWNKLTKVREDTAVLRKHTPALLKLDAQYNPWNKEVRMIILGHLTTLTHLNDVVVTEEEAANAVQMAAGMFCNSIRPTDTAFQASLLAHSRTNSDRPRSLSLLSTAQLLYLLCPAPWGLTQELVPDWTAKITALNLDGQKISKLINLNKLVNLRWASFNNNDISKVEGLDSCLKLEELSLNNNSISTLSGLSKLHRLNKLSVDGNQLSSLDASLLDHLPNLSFLSVENNCISSLHGIQRAHSLLELCVANNQISSSRDIYYLKARV
;
A
#
# COMPACT_ATOMS: atom_id res chain seq x y z
N ILE A 1 -56.44 -22.41 -3.14
CA ILE A 1 -57.35 -22.80 -2.04
C ILE A 1 -57.33 -21.65 -1.04
N PHE A 2 -58.45 -20.95 -0.85
CA PHE A 2 -58.48 -19.79 0.05
C PHE A 2 -58.70 -20.26 1.49
N PHE A 3 -57.61 -20.38 2.24
CA PHE A 3 -57.65 -20.41 3.69
C PHE A 3 -57.76 -18.95 4.18
N SER A 4 -58.93 -18.32 4.10
CA SER A 4 -59.13 -17.01 4.74
C SER A 4 -59.67 -17.21 6.15
N GLY A 5 -58.97 -16.70 7.16
CA GLY A 5 -59.37 -16.73 8.56
C GLY A 5 -58.93 -17.97 9.36
N PHE A 6 -58.06 -18.82 8.81
CA PHE A 6 -57.53 -19.98 9.53
C PHE A 6 -56.12 -19.71 10.06
N PRO A 7 -55.85 -19.91 11.37
CA PRO A 7 -54.53 -19.68 11.96
C PRO A 7 -53.52 -20.82 11.64
N ARG A 8 -53.96 -21.85 10.92
CA ARG A 8 -53.20 -23.07 10.61
C ARG A 8 -53.55 -23.57 9.21
N MET A 9 -52.60 -24.23 8.56
CA MET A 9 -52.85 -24.94 7.30
C MET A 9 -53.55 -26.27 7.58
N VAL A 10 -54.76 -26.46 7.08
CA VAL A 10 -55.58 -27.66 7.33
C VAL A 10 -56.01 -28.30 6.01
N GLY A 11 -56.07 -29.63 5.96
CA GLY A 11 -56.59 -30.34 4.78
C GLY A 11 -55.63 -30.45 3.60
N LEU A 12 -54.33 -30.14 3.78
CA LEU A 12 -53.30 -30.34 2.75
C LEU A 12 -53.11 -31.82 2.38
N SER A 13 -53.43 -32.75 3.30
CA SER A 13 -53.42 -34.19 3.05
C SER A 13 -54.34 -34.64 1.90
N PHE A 14 -55.34 -33.85 1.53
CA PHE A 14 -56.23 -34.15 0.40
C PHE A 14 -55.60 -33.84 -0.96
N PHE A 15 -54.44 -33.18 -1.00
CA PHE A 15 -53.80 -32.68 -2.22
C PHE A 15 -52.34 -33.18 -2.37
N PRO A 16 -52.09 -34.50 -2.44
CA PRO A 16 -50.71 -35.04 -2.46
C PRO A 16 -49.90 -34.72 -3.73
N ARG A 17 -50.56 -34.19 -4.76
CA ARG A 17 -49.93 -33.74 -6.02
C ARG A 17 -49.87 -32.23 -6.16
N LEU A 18 -50.00 -31.49 -5.05
CA LEU A 18 -49.96 -30.04 -5.05
C LEU A 18 -48.55 -29.56 -5.44
N CYS A 19 -48.44 -28.79 -6.53
CA CYS A 19 -47.18 -28.24 -7.01
C CYS A 19 -46.97 -26.77 -6.61
N GLN A 20 -48.05 -26.02 -6.38
CA GLN A 20 -47.99 -24.60 -6.00
C GLN A 20 -48.99 -24.32 -4.88
N LEU A 21 -48.55 -23.61 -3.84
CA LEU A 21 -49.39 -23.18 -2.74
C LEU A 21 -49.13 -21.70 -2.44
N THR A 22 -50.20 -20.91 -2.37
CA THR A 22 -50.12 -19.48 -2.06
C THR A 22 -51.04 -19.13 -0.90
N ILE A 23 -50.46 -18.54 0.13
CA ILE A 23 -51.13 -18.07 1.34
C ILE A 23 -50.68 -16.65 1.62
N VAL A 24 -51.63 -15.73 1.71
CA VAL A 24 -51.37 -14.30 1.92
C VAL A 24 -52.33 -13.75 2.97
N GLY A 25 -51.81 -12.93 3.89
CA GLY A 25 -52.64 -12.16 4.82
C GLY A 25 -53.37 -13.02 5.87
N GLN A 26 -52.73 -14.08 6.38
CA GLN A 26 -53.32 -15.00 7.37
C GLN A 26 -52.53 -15.01 8.68
N ASP A 27 -53.19 -15.30 9.80
CA ASP A 27 -52.55 -15.40 11.14
C ASP A 27 -51.84 -16.74 11.35
N ILE A 28 -50.95 -17.10 10.42
CA ILE A 28 -50.16 -18.34 10.47
C ILE A 28 -48.81 -18.04 11.11
N LYS A 29 -48.52 -18.71 12.23
CA LYS A 29 -47.27 -18.54 13.00
C LYS A 29 -46.18 -19.56 12.68
N CYS A 30 -46.57 -20.70 12.12
CA CYS A 30 -45.66 -21.78 11.74
C CYS A 30 -46.15 -22.51 10.48
N ILE A 31 -45.19 -23.04 9.72
CA ILE A 31 -45.47 -23.83 8.53
C ILE A 31 -45.57 -25.30 8.94
N GLU A 32 -46.73 -25.92 8.76
CA GLU A 32 -47.01 -27.32 9.13
C GLU A 32 -47.98 -27.98 8.12
N GLY A 33 -48.04 -29.31 8.12
CA GLY A 33 -48.98 -30.08 7.29
C GLY A 33 -48.55 -30.26 5.81
N LEU A 34 -47.36 -29.80 5.44
CA LEU A 34 -46.79 -29.98 4.10
C LEU A 34 -46.16 -31.37 3.88
N ASP A 35 -46.11 -32.22 4.91
CA ASP A 35 -45.56 -33.59 4.82
C ASP A 35 -46.24 -34.45 3.76
N CYS A 36 -47.49 -34.13 3.42
CA CYS A 36 -48.27 -34.83 2.42
C CYS A 36 -48.06 -34.31 0.99
N CYS A 37 -47.26 -33.25 0.78
CA CYS A 37 -47.10 -32.55 -0.49
C CYS A 37 -45.66 -32.60 -1.05
N PRO A 38 -45.10 -33.79 -1.35
CA PRO A 38 -43.69 -33.93 -1.74
C PRO A 38 -43.35 -33.34 -3.13
N LEU A 39 -44.37 -33.07 -3.95
CA LEU A 39 -44.22 -32.51 -5.31
C LEU A 39 -44.31 -30.98 -5.34
N LEU A 40 -44.34 -30.32 -4.17
CA LEU A 40 -44.44 -28.87 -4.09
C LEU A 40 -43.18 -28.21 -4.65
N ARG A 41 -43.37 -27.31 -5.62
CA ARG A 41 -42.32 -26.55 -6.31
C ARG A 41 -42.32 -25.08 -5.95
N GLU A 42 -43.50 -24.52 -5.68
CA GLU A 42 -43.63 -23.09 -5.40
C GLU A 42 -44.51 -22.85 -4.17
N LEU A 43 -43.97 -22.16 -3.18
CA LEU A 43 -44.65 -21.87 -1.91
C LEU A 43 -44.59 -20.37 -1.60
N TRP A 44 -45.75 -19.78 -1.36
CA TRP A 44 -45.89 -18.41 -0.86
C TRP A 44 -46.60 -18.46 0.50
N VAL A 45 -45.95 -17.90 1.52
CA VAL A 45 -46.56 -17.62 2.83
C VAL A 45 -46.17 -16.20 3.22
N VAL A 46 -46.99 -15.24 2.81
CA VAL A 46 -46.67 -13.81 2.77
C VAL A 46 -47.64 -13.02 3.65
N GLN A 47 -47.18 -11.93 4.26
CA GLN A 47 -48.03 -11.09 5.12
C GLN A 47 -48.73 -11.92 6.20
N CYS A 48 -47.96 -12.81 6.82
CA CYS A 48 -48.39 -13.64 7.93
C CYS A 48 -47.59 -13.26 9.19
N HIS A 49 -47.74 -14.01 10.27
CA HIS A 49 -46.99 -13.80 11.53
C HIS A 49 -45.96 -14.92 11.74
N LEU A 50 -45.32 -15.38 10.65
CA LEU A 50 -44.31 -16.43 10.74
C LEU A 50 -43.10 -15.92 11.52
N THR A 51 -42.72 -16.65 12.57
CA THR A 51 -41.54 -16.32 13.39
C THR A 51 -40.33 -17.16 13.03
N ARG A 52 -40.53 -18.30 12.34
CA ARG A 52 -39.48 -19.23 11.95
C ARG A 52 -39.83 -20.02 10.69
N ILE A 53 -38.81 -20.44 9.96
CA ILE A 53 -38.93 -21.33 8.80
C ILE A 53 -38.99 -22.77 9.32
N SER A 54 -40.07 -23.50 9.03
CA SER A 54 -40.27 -24.88 9.51
C SER A 54 -41.15 -25.69 8.54
N GLY A 55 -41.29 -27.00 8.76
CA GLY A 55 -42.25 -27.82 7.99
C GLY A 55 -41.95 -28.05 6.51
N LEU A 56 -40.75 -27.71 6.03
CA LEU A 56 -40.36 -27.86 4.61
C LEU A 56 -39.64 -29.19 4.30
N GLN A 57 -39.39 -30.03 5.30
CA GLN A 57 -38.46 -31.16 5.21
C GLN A 57 -38.79 -32.17 4.10
N ASN A 58 -40.08 -32.38 3.82
CA ASN A 58 -40.55 -33.31 2.78
C ASN A 58 -40.74 -32.66 1.39
N CYS A 59 -40.64 -31.32 1.30
CA CYS A 59 -40.79 -30.56 0.05
C CYS A 59 -39.45 -30.44 -0.69
N LEU A 60 -38.86 -31.57 -1.09
CA LEU A 60 -37.52 -31.62 -1.71
C LEU A 60 -37.48 -31.05 -3.15
N GLN A 61 -38.64 -30.90 -3.79
CA GLN A 61 -38.76 -30.34 -5.14
C GLN A 61 -39.01 -28.82 -5.16
N LEU A 62 -38.88 -28.14 -4.01
CA LEU A 62 -39.15 -26.72 -3.91
C LEU A 62 -38.13 -25.92 -4.74
N GLU A 63 -38.62 -25.20 -5.74
CA GLU A 63 -37.87 -24.33 -6.66
C GLU A 63 -38.00 -22.85 -6.24
N LYS A 64 -39.15 -22.45 -5.68
CA LYS A 64 -39.41 -21.04 -5.30
C LYS A 64 -40.08 -20.93 -3.93
N LEU A 65 -39.55 -20.05 -3.10
CA LEU A 65 -40.02 -19.83 -1.73
C LEU A 65 -40.14 -18.33 -1.44
N TYR A 66 -41.37 -17.89 -1.16
CA TYR A 66 -41.71 -16.50 -0.86
C TYR A 66 -42.23 -16.41 0.58
N LEU A 67 -41.46 -15.76 1.46
CA LEU A 67 -41.72 -15.61 2.90
C LEU A 67 -41.61 -14.15 3.35
N TYR A 68 -41.79 -13.20 2.43
CA TYR A 68 -41.69 -11.78 2.72
C TYR A 68 -42.89 -11.24 3.53
N ASP A 69 -42.68 -10.09 4.19
CA ASP A 69 -43.63 -9.47 5.13
C ASP A 69 -44.03 -10.45 6.26
N ASN A 70 -43.05 -10.91 7.05
CA ASN A 70 -43.24 -11.79 8.21
C ASN A 70 -42.36 -11.33 9.40
N GLU A 71 -42.26 -12.13 10.46
CA GLU A 71 -41.51 -11.84 11.70
C GLU A 71 -40.32 -12.80 11.88
N ILE A 72 -39.71 -13.27 10.79
CA ILE A 72 -38.60 -14.25 10.82
C ILE A 72 -37.31 -13.56 11.23
N CYS A 73 -36.63 -14.08 12.26
CA CYS A 73 -35.35 -13.53 12.73
C CYS A 73 -34.11 -14.28 12.23
N GLU A 74 -34.28 -15.53 11.79
CA GLU A 74 -33.18 -16.42 11.41
C GLU A 74 -33.53 -17.25 10.18
N ILE A 75 -32.54 -17.43 9.29
CA ILE A 75 -32.65 -18.30 8.13
C ILE A 75 -32.21 -19.71 8.55
N GLU A 76 -33.18 -20.59 8.80
CA GLU A 76 -32.96 -21.96 9.27
C GLU A 76 -33.81 -22.96 8.49
N ASN A 77 -33.50 -24.26 8.64
CA ASN A 77 -34.29 -25.37 8.09
C ASN A 77 -34.46 -25.36 6.55
N LEU A 78 -33.52 -24.74 5.82
CA LEU A 78 -33.47 -24.72 4.35
C LEU A 78 -32.44 -25.70 3.76
N GLU A 79 -31.71 -26.43 4.61
CA GLU A 79 -30.55 -27.24 4.18
C GLU A 79 -30.90 -28.32 3.15
N LEU A 80 -32.12 -28.86 3.22
CA LEU A 80 -32.62 -29.93 2.35
C LEU A 80 -33.16 -29.42 1.00
N GLN A 81 -33.47 -28.13 0.87
CA GLN A 81 -34.10 -27.52 -0.32
C GLN A 81 -33.06 -27.21 -1.42
N THR A 82 -32.25 -28.17 -1.79
CA THR A 82 -31.14 -28.01 -2.76
C THR A 82 -31.56 -27.56 -4.17
N ASN A 83 -32.83 -27.73 -4.53
CA ASN A 83 -33.40 -27.31 -5.82
C ASN A 83 -33.90 -25.84 -5.84
N LEU A 84 -33.78 -25.12 -4.73
CA LEU A 84 -34.32 -23.77 -4.61
C LEU A 84 -33.58 -22.80 -5.53
N GLU A 85 -34.31 -22.12 -6.41
CA GLU A 85 -33.83 -21.11 -7.34
C GLU A 85 -34.17 -19.68 -6.88
N VAL A 86 -35.31 -19.49 -6.21
CA VAL A 86 -35.78 -18.17 -5.76
C VAL A 86 -36.13 -18.21 -4.27
N LEU A 87 -35.56 -17.28 -3.50
CA LEU A 87 -35.84 -17.11 -2.07
C LEU A 87 -36.07 -15.63 -1.74
N TRP A 88 -37.30 -15.30 -1.34
CA TRP A 88 -37.65 -13.94 -0.88
C TRP A 88 -37.99 -13.94 0.60
N LEU A 89 -37.25 -13.12 1.34
CA LEU A 89 -37.30 -12.96 2.79
C LEU A 89 -37.32 -11.47 3.19
N ASN A 90 -37.70 -10.57 2.27
CA ASN A 90 -37.74 -9.15 2.55
C ASN A 90 -38.80 -8.77 3.60
N ASN A 91 -38.64 -7.63 4.27
CA ASN A 91 -39.50 -7.18 5.37
C ASN A 91 -39.65 -8.25 6.47
N ASN A 92 -38.52 -8.66 7.04
CA ASN A 92 -38.43 -9.58 8.18
C ASN A 92 -37.48 -8.98 9.24
N CYS A 93 -37.14 -9.75 10.27
CA CYS A 93 -36.26 -9.33 11.37
C CYS A 93 -34.89 -10.03 11.33
N ILE A 94 -34.41 -10.41 10.15
CA ILE A 94 -33.17 -11.20 10.00
C ILE A 94 -31.96 -10.33 10.35
N THR A 95 -31.10 -10.86 11.22
CA THR A 95 -29.89 -10.16 11.68
C THR A 95 -28.62 -10.65 10.99
N HIS A 96 -28.58 -11.93 10.60
CA HIS A 96 -27.41 -12.57 10.02
C HIS A 96 -27.80 -13.49 8.86
N ILE A 97 -27.00 -13.47 7.79
CA ILE A 97 -27.14 -14.40 6.67
C ILE A 97 -26.52 -15.74 7.09
N GLN A 98 -27.33 -16.80 7.19
CA GLN A 98 -26.91 -18.15 7.57
C GLN A 98 -27.79 -19.20 6.89
N GLY A 99 -27.41 -20.48 6.96
CA GLY A 99 -28.27 -21.58 6.48
C GLY A 99 -28.46 -21.68 4.95
N LEU A 100 -27.73 -20.89 4.15
CA LEU A 100 -27.84 -20.86 2.67
C LEU A 100 -26.77 -21.69 1.93
N ASN A 101 -25.81 -22.26 2.67
CA ASN A 101 -24.61 -22.90 2.11
C ASN A 101 -24.90 -24.11 1.19
N THR A 102 -26.03 -24.79 1.35
CA THR A 102 -26.40 -25.96 0.53
C THR A 102 -27.16 -25.58 -0.74
N LEU A 103 -27.61 -24.33 -0.88
CA LEU A 103 -28.51 -23.86 -1.94
C LEU A 103 -27.73 -23.42 -3.20
N GLN A 104 -27.03 -24.35 -3.85
CA GLN A 104 -26.15 -24.05 -4.99
C GLN A 104 -26.89 -23.60 -6.26
N ASN A 105 -28.18 -23.93 -6.37
CA ASN A 105 -29.04 -23.55 -7.50
C ASN A 105 -29.74 -22.20 -7.31
N LEU A 106 -29.53 -21.51 -6.19
CA LEU A 106 -30.18 -20.24 -5.89
C LEU A 106 -29.71 -19.17 -6.89
N LYS A 107 -30.66 -18.60 -7.63
CA LYS A 107 -30.46 -17.54 -8.64
C LYS A 107 -30.90 -16.18 -8.14
N GLU A 108 -31.93 -16.13 -7.31
CA GLU A 108 -32.51 -14.87 -6.82
C GLU A 108 -32.70 -14.93 -5.30
N LEU A 109 -32.11 -13.95 -4.60
CA LEU A 109 -32.20 -13.80 -3.15
C LEU A 109 -32.62 -12.37 -2.80
N ASN A 110 -33.78 -12.24 -2.16
CA ASN A 110 -34.27 -10.95 -1.68
C ASN A 110 -34.27 -10.93 -0.14
N LEU A 111 -33.38 -10.12 0.43
CA LEU A 111 -33.21 -9.88 1.87
C LEU A 111 -33.44 -8.40 2.22
N ALA A 112 -34.15 -7.67 1.36
CA ALA A 112 -34.44 -6.25 1.59
C ALA A 112 -35.18 -6.00 2.92
N ASP A 113 -34.99 -4.84 3.53
CA ASP A 113 -35.70 -4.40 4.74
C ASP A 113 -35.64 -5.44 5.89
N ASN A 114 -34.40 -5.79 6.25
CA ASN A 114 -34.04 -6.62 7.40
C ASN A 114 -33.06 -5.85 8.30
N VAL A 115 -32.41 -6.51 9.26
CA VAL A 115 -31.50 -5.88 10.23
C VAL A 115 -30.07 -6.39 10.06
N ILE A 116 -29.66 -6.72 8.83
CA ILE A 116 -28.36 -7.33 8.54
C ILE A 116 -27.26 -6.27 8.61
N GLU A 117 -26.27 -6.50 9.47
CA GLU A 117 -25.10 -5.61 9.61
C GLU A 117 -23.87 -6.10 8.81
N LYS A 118 -23.73 -7.41 8.68
CA LYS A 118 -22.59 -8.08 8.01
C LYS A 118 -23.10 -9.14 7.03
N ILE A 119 -22.47 -9.20 5.86
CA ILE A 119 -22.78 -10.18 4.83
C ILE A 119 -22.06 -11.50 5.15
N GLY A 120 -20.79 -11.41 5.57
CA GLY A 120 -19.97 -12.59 5.86
C GLY A 120 -19.70 -13.47 4.62
N ARG A 121 -19.34 -14.73 4.86
CA ARG A 121 -18.95 -15.72 3.82
C ARG A 121 -20.02 -16.79 3.55
N ASN A 122 -21.21 -16.63 4.12
CA ASN A 122 -22.28 -17.63 3.98
C ASN A 122 -22.97 -17.63 2.61
N LEU A 123 -22.59 -16.70 1.73
CA LEU A 123 -23.03 -16.66 0.33
C LEU A 123 -22.03 -17.29 -0.65
N ASP A 124 -20.80 -17.60 -0.21
CA ASP A 124 -19.71 -18.07 -1.08
C ASP A 124 -20.07 -19.35 -1.86
N ALA A 125 -20.95 -20.19 -1.31
CA ALA A 125 -21.40 -21.44 -1.93
C ALA A 125 -22.48 -21.23 -3.01
N ASN A 126 -23.14 -20.08 -3.05
CA ASN A 126 -24.26 -19.80 -3.97
C ASN A 126 -23.75 -19.28 -5.33
N ALA A 127 -22.96 -20.10 -6.03
CA ALA A 127 -22.31 -19.71 -7.28
C ALA A 127 -23.27 -19.34 -8.42
N SER A 128 -24.52 -19.82 -8.36
CA SER A 128 -25.56 -19.54 -9.36
C SER A 128 -26.32 -18.23 -9.12
N LEU A 129 -26.01 -17.49 -8.05
CA LEU A 129 -26.76 -16.30 -7.68
C LEU A 129 -26.56 -15.18 -8.72
N GLU A 130 -27.65 -14.75 -9.34
CA GLU A 130 -27.70 -13.71 -10.37
C GLU A 130 -28.23 -12.38 -9.83
N SER A 131 -29.22 -12.42 -8.93
CA SER A 131 -29.87 -11.23 -8.36
C SER A 131 -29.89 -11.28 -6.84
N LEU A 132 -29.33 -10.23 -6.21
CA LEU A 132 -29.25 -10.07 -4.76
C LEU A 132 -29.79 -8.70 -4.34
N ASN A 133 -30.85 -8.70 -3.55
CA ASN A 133 -31.37 -7.49 -2.94
C ASN A 133 -31.10 -7.48 -1.43
N LEU A 134 -30.35 -6.46 -0.99
CA LEU A 134 -29.94 -6.17 0.38
C LEU A 134 -30.33 -4.74 0.81
N SER A 135 -31.21 -4.04 0.07
CA SER A 135 -31.69 -2.71 0.46
C SER A 135 -32.32 -2.72 1.86
N GLY A 136 -32.42 -1.58 2.55
CA GLY A 136 -33.11 -1.54 3.85
C GLY A 136 -32.38 -2.21 5.02
N ASN A 137 -31.09 -2.56 4.88
CA ASN A 137 -30.27 -3.19 5.93
C ASN A 137 -29.29 -2.20 6.59
N LYS A 138 -28.41 -2.69 7.46
CA LYS A 138 -27.46 -1.91 8.28
C LYS A 138 -26.00 -2.06 7.84
N ILE A 139 -25.75 -2.42 6.58
CA ILE A 139 -24.40 -2.65 6.07
C ILE A 139 -23.65 -1.31 5.98
N SER A 140 -22.52 -1.19 6.69
CA SER A 140 -21.77 0.07 6.83
C SER A 140 -20.33 0.02 6.31
N SER A 141 -19.83 -1.15 5.93
CA SER A 141 -18.42 -1.37 5.57
C SER A 141 -18.22 -1.79 4.11
N PHE A 142 -17.23 -1.18 3.44
CA PHE A 142 -16.78 -1.61 2.12
C PHE A 142 -16.15 -3.01 2.11
N LYS A 143 -15.59 -3.45 3.25
CA LYS A 143 -15.02 -4.80 3.38
C LYS A 143 -16.08 -5.87 3.15
N GLU A 144 -17.29 -5.68 3.70
CA GLU A 144 -18.43 -6.58 3.48
C GLU A 144 -18.85 -6.61 2.01
N LEU A 145 -18.90 -5.46 1.34
CA LEU A 145 -19.25 -5.41 -0.08
C LEU A 145 -18.21 -6.11 -0.96
N THR A 146 -16.94 -6.11 -0.57
CA THR A 146 -15.87 -6.79 -1.31
C THR A 146 -16.05 -8.30 -1.30
N LEU A 147 -16.67 -8.86 -0.25
CA LEU A 147 -16.93 -10.31 -0.16
C LEU A 147 -17.91 -10.78 -1.25
N LEU A 148 -18.83 -9.92 -1.69
CA LEU A 148 -19.75 -10.23 -2.79
C LEU A 148 -19.04 -10.42 -4.13
N ALA A 149 -17.80 -9.95 -4.29
CA ALA A 149 -17.00 -10.19 -5.50
C ALA A 149 -16.69 -11.68 -5.73
N CYS A 150 -16.84 -12.52 -4.71
CA CYS A 150 -16.69 -13.98 -4.83
C CYS A 150 -17.84 -14.64 -5.59
N LEU A 151 -18.97 -13.95 -5.82
CA LEU A 151 -20.12 -14.48 -6.55
C LEU A 151 -19.92 -14.27 -8.07
N PRO A 152 -19.63 -15.34 -8.85
CA PRO A 152 -19.16 -15.20 -10.23
C PRO A 152 -20.26 -14.78 -11.21
N ASN A 153 -21.52 -15.08 -10.90
CA ASN A 153 -22.66 -14.87 -11.79
C ASN A 153 -23.56 -13.70 -11.37
N LEU A 154 -23.16 -12.92 -10.34
CA LEU A 154 -23.97 -11.83 -9.83
C LEU A 154 -24.10 -10.70 -10.88
N ARG A 155 -25.34 -10.43 -11.30
CA ARG A 155 -25.69 -9.44 -12.33
C ARG A 155 -26.44 -8.25 -11.73
N GLU A 156 -27.26 -8.48 -10.73
CA GLU A 156 -28.09 -7.44 -10.12
C GLU A 156 -27.80 -7.38 -8.63
N LEU A 157 -27.45 -6.18 -8.16
CA LEU A 157 -27.22 -5.90 -6.75
C LEU A 157 -27.98 -4.64 -6.35
N ALA A 158 -28.86 -4.77 -5.37
CA ALA A 158 -29.53 -3.63 -4.75
C ALA A 158 -29.09 -3.51 -3.29
N LEU A 159 -28.44 -2.39 -2.95
CA LEU A 159 -28.12 -1.98 -1.58
C LEU A 159 -28.90 -0.73 -1.18
N LYS A 160 -29.55 -0.08 -2.14
CA LYS A 160 -30.47 1.03 -1.97
C LYS A 160 -31.63 0.89 -2.97
N ASP A 161 -32.84 1.08 -2.46
CA ASP A 161 -34.08 1.11 -3.23
C ASP A 161 -34.87 2.37 -2.81
N PRO A 162 -35.53 3.10 -3.73
CA PRO A 162 -36.52 4.12 -3.40
C PRO A 162 -37.54 3.75 -2.31
N THR A 163 -37.92 2.47 -2.17
CA THR A 163 -38.94 2.04 -1.20
C THR A 163 -38.38 1.71 0.19
N SER A 164 -37.07 1.53 0.30
CA SER A 164 -36.39 1.05 1.50
C SER A 164 -35.42 2.11 2.03
N THR A 165 -35.05 2.02 3.32
CA THR A 165 -33.96 2.86 3.83
C THR A 165 -32.63 2.45 3.15
N PRO A 166 -31.77 3.40 2.76
CA PRO A 166 -30.48 3.04 2.18
C PRO A 166 -29.56 2.43 3.24
N ASN A 167 -28.78 1.42 2.88
CA ASN A 167 -27.70 0.96 3.74
C ASN A 167 -26.73 2.12 4.06
N PRO A 168 -26.17 2.21 5.29
CA PRO A 168 -25.22 3.26 5.64
C PRO A 168 -24.03 3.38 4.68
N VAL A 169 -23.55 2.26 4.12
CA VAL A 169 -22.46 2.23 3.15
C VAL A 169 -22.79 3.01 1.86
N CYS A 170 -24.07 3.10 1.48
CA CYS A 170 -24.53 3.81 0.29
C CYS A 170 -24.44 5.34 0.43
N LEU A 171 -24.30 5.85 1.66
CA LEU A 171 -24.10 7.27 1.95
C LEU A 171 -22.63 7.70 1.85
N LEU A 172 -21.71 6.73 1.75
CA LEU A 172 -20.28 6.99 1.68
C LEU A 172 -19.85 7.45 0.29
N CYS A 173 -18.81 8.26 0.25
CA CYS A 173 -18.23 8.71 -1.00
C CYS A 173 -17.60 7.52 -1.75
N ASN A 174 -17.74 7.53 -3.08
CA ASN A 174 -17.20 6.49 -3.98
C ASN A 174 -17.83 5.11 -3.79
N TYR A 175 -19.00 5.00 -3.15
CA TYR A 175 -19.69 3.72 -2.98
C TYR A 175 -19.91 2.97 -4.31
N ALA A 176 -20.53 3.63 -5.29
CA ALA A 176 -20.74 3.01 -6.61
C ALA A 176 -19.42 2.66 -7.30
N THR A 177 -18.41 3.53 -7.19
CA THR A 177 -17.05 3.26 -7.73
C THR A 177 -16.43 2.00 -7.12
N HIS A 178 -16.57 1.81 -5.82
CA HIS A 178 -16.06 0.62 -5.13
C HIS A 178 -16.76 -0.65 -5.61
N VAL A 179 -18.10 -0.64 -5.66
CA VAL A 179 -18.88 -1.79 -6.15
C VAL A 179 -18.53 -2.13 -7.59
N LEU A 180 -18.52 -1.15 -8.49
CA LEU A 180 -18.25 -1.37 -9.91
C LEU A 180 -16.81 -1.86 -10.19
N TYR A 181 -15.85 -1.48 -9.34
CA TYR A 181 -14.47 -1.96 -9.44
C TYR A 181 -14.35 -3.43 -9.02
N HIS A 182 -14.96 -3.81 -7.90
CA HIS A 182 -14.87 -5.18 -7.37
C HIS A 182 -15.80 -6.18 -8.08
N MET A 183 -16.90 -5.70 -8.66
CA MET A 183 -17.90 -6.50 -9.37
C MET A 183 -18.10 -6.00 -10.81
N PRO A 184 -17.09 -6.14 -11.70
CA PRO A 184 -17.18 -5.63 -13.07
C PRO A 184 -18.22 -6.39 -13.93
N GLY A 185 -18.65 -7.58 -13.51
CA GLY A 185 -19.71 -8.36 -14.16
C GLY A 185 -21.12 -7.81 -13.95
N LEU A 186 -21.30 -6.89 -12.98
CA LEU A 186 -22.61 -6.37 -12.60
C LEU A 186 -23.28 -5.61 -13.74
N GLN A 187 -24.55 -5.89 -13.98
CA GLN A 187 -25.40 -5.24 -14.99
C GLN A 187 -26.28 -4.17 -14.37
N GLN A 188 -26.76 -4.37 -13.14
CA GLN A 188 -27.61 -3.41 -12.44
C GLN A 188 -27.12 -3.18 -11.01
N LEU A 189 -27.05 -1.90 -10.60
CA LEU A 189 -26.73 -1.47 -9.24
C LEU A 189 -27.79 -0.49 -8.75
N ASP A 190 -28.45 -0.79 -7.63
CA ASP A 190 -29.48 0.07 -7.01
C ASP A 190 -30.58 0.51 -7.99
N MET A 191 -31.06 -0.44 -8.80
CA MET A 191 -32.01 -0.25 -9.90
C MET A 191 -31.47 0.50 -11.13
N TYR A 192 -30.26 1.05 -11.09
CA TYR A 192 -29.62 1.71 -12.23
C TYR A 192 -28.88 0.72 -13.11
N ASP A 193 -29.04 0.86 -14.42
CA ASP A 193 -28.25 0.10 -15.40
C ASP A 193 -26.80 0.59 -15.40
N VAL A 194 -25.90 -0.33 -15.03
CA VAL A 194 -24.45 -0.13 -15.00
C VAL A 194 -23.73 -1.06 -15.98
N SER A 195 -24.45 -1.67 -16.91
CA SER A 195 -23.88 -2.51 -17.98
C SER A 195 -22.86 -1.74 -18.84
N ASN A 196 -22.98 -0.41 -18.90
CA ASN A 196 -22.09 0.47 -19.63
C ASN A 196 -20.62 0.34 -19.19
N LYS A 197 -19.76 -0.02 -20.14
CA LYS A 197 -18.32 -0.16 -19.98
C LYS A 197 -17.64 1.12 -19.49
N GLN A 198 -18.11 2.30 -19.88
CA GLN A 198 -17.49 3.58 -19.51
C GLN A 198 -17.53 3.85 -18.00
N ALA A 199 -18.65 3.52 -17.35
CA ALA A 199 -18.78 3.69 -15.90
C ALA A 199 -17.80 2.78 -15.14
N LYS A 200 -17.63 1.55 -15.61
CA LYS A 200 -16.70 0.55 -15.07
C LYS A 200 -15.24 0.95 -15.29
N GLU A 201 -14.89 1.38 -16.51
CA GLU A 201 -13.54 1.89 -16.82
C GLU A 201 -13.21 3.17 -16.04
N ALA A 202 -14.19 4.06 -15.84
CA ALA A 202 -14.01 5.25 -15.02
C ALA A 202 -13.80 4.88 -13.54
N ALA A 203 -14.55 3.89 -13.03
CA ALA A 203 -14.35 3.35 -11.69
C ALA A 203 -12.96 2.72 -11.54
N GLU A 204 -12.56 1.86 -12.49
CA GLU A 204 -11.24 1.23 -12.54
C GLU A 204 -10.12 2.25 -12.59
N SER A 205 -10.18 3.23 -13.49
CA SER A 205 -9.19 4.31 -13.58
C SER A 205 -9.11 5.10 -12.26
N THR A 206 -10.24 5.37 -11.61
CA THR A 206 -10.28 6.11 -10.34
C THR A 206 -9.62 5.32 -9.21
N VAL A 207 -9.98 4.04 -9.07
CA VAL A 207 -9.41 3.15 -8.05
C VAL A 207 -7.93 2.93 -8.33
N MET A 208 -7.54 2.68 -9.57
CA MET A 208 -6.15 2.43 -9.94
C MET A 208 -5.26 3.67 -9.71
N LYS A 209 -5.76 4.88 -10.00
CA LYS A 209 -5.06 6.13 -9.64
C LYS A 209 -4.85 6.27 -8.14
N LYS A 210 -5.86 5.92 -7.32
CA LYS A 210 -5.71 5.91 -5.86
C LYS A 210 -4.70 4.86 -5.39
N ILE A 211 -4.79 3.63 -5.89
CA ILE A 211 -3.83 2.56 -5.58
C ILE A 211 -2.41 3.02 -5.93
N MET A 212 -2.20 3.61 -7.11
CA MET A 212 -0.90 4.15 -7.52
C MET A 212 -0.43 5.27 -6.59
N TYR A 213 -1.30 6.22 -6.23
CA TYR A 213 -0.98 7.30 -5.31
C TYR A 213 -0.56 6.79 -3.93
N TYR A 214 -1.37 5.92 -3.31
CA TYR A 214 -1.09 5.40 -1.97
C TYR A 214 0.14 4.48 -1.99
N ASN A 215 0.32 3.64 -3.01
CA ASN A 215 1.54 2.86 -3.17
C ASN A 215 2.79 3.75 -3.34
N MET A 216 2.68 4.86 -4.07
CA MET A 216 3.76 5.84 -4.15
C MET A 216 4.04 6.45 -2.78
N CYS A 217 3.01 6.84 -2.02
CA CYS A 217 3.16 7.40 -0.67
C CYS A 217 3.81 6.41 0.30
N VAL A 218 3.39 5.14 0.29
CA VAL A 218 3.97 4.07 1.10
C VAL A 218 5.44 3.85 0.74
N ARG A 219 5.77 3.75 -0.56
CA ARG A 219 7.16 3.62 -1.02
C ARG A 219 8.02 4.82 -0.61
N THR A 220 7.47 6.03 -0.68
CA THR A 220 8.16 7.25 -0.22
C THR A 220 8.40 7.20 1.28
N ALA A 221 7.41 6.82 2.10
CA ALA A 221 7.57 6.67 3.54
C ALA A 221 8.64 5.62 3.89
N GLN A 222 8.64 4.47 3.21
CA GLN A 222 9.66 3.42 3.38
C GLN A 222 11.06 3.90 2.98
N ARG A 223 11.17 4.67 1.89
CA ARG A 223 12.44 5.28 1.46
C ARG A 223 12.96 6.27 2.49
N THR A 224 12.11 7.18 2.99
CA THR A 224 12.46 8.13 4.04
C THR A 224 12.90 7.41 5.32
N LEU A 225 12.24 6.31 5.70
CA LEU A 225 12.67 5.46 6.82
C LEU A 225 14.06 4.87 6.58
N ALA A 226 14.34 4.35 5.38
CA ALA A 226 15.64 3.79 5.03
C ALA A 226 16.75 4.86 5.05
N GLU A 227 16.47 6.06 4.54
CA GLU A 227 17.39 7.21 4.56
C GLU A 227 17.66 7.70 5.99
N ALA A 228 16.62 7.80 6.84
CA ALA A 228 16.77 8.17 8.25
C ALA A 228 17.57 7.11 9.03
N ARG A 229 17.30 5.82 8.82
CA ARG A 229 18.08 4.72 9.41
C ARG A 229 19.53 4.76 8.94
N PHE A 230 19.78 4.99 7.66
CA PHE A 230 21.14 5.11 7.13
C PHE A 230 21.89 6.29 7.75
N SER A 231 21.27 7.47 7.80
CA SER A 231 21.86 8.67 8.42
C SER A 231 22.16 8.47 9.91
N LEU A 232 21.26 7.82 10.66
CA LEU A 232 21.49 7.47 12.05
C LEU A 232 22.62 6.44 12.22
N THR A 233 22.73 5.48 11.30
CA THR A 233 23.81 4.49 11.30
C THR A 233 25.16 5.12 10.99
N GLU A 234 25.22 6.08 10.05
CA GLU A 234 26.44 6.85 9.81
C GLU A 234 26.81 7.72 11.01
N LYS A 235 25.85 8.45 11.60
CA LYS A 235 26.08 9.20 12.85
C LYS A 235 26.55 8.29 13.98
N LYS A 236 25.97 7.09 14.09
CA LYS A 236 26.39 6.05 15.04
C LYS A 236 27.84 5.68 14.81
N LYS A 237 28.23 5.40 13.57
CA LYS A 237 29.62 5.07 13.22
C LYS A 237 30.58 6.20 13.55
N THR A 238 30.26 7.45 13.18
CA THR A 238 31.14 8.60 13.45
C THR A 238 31.30 8.89 14.94
N LEU A 239 30.24 8.77 15.73
CA LEU A 239 30.29 9.04 17.16
C LEU A 239 30.99 7.93 17.95
N LEU A 240 30.89 6.67 17.51
CA LEU A 240 31.54 5.52 18.17
C LEU A 240 33.00 5.28 17.75
N GLN A 241 33.43 5.84 16.61
CA GLN A 241 34.80 5.66 16.07
C GLN A 241 35.90 6.08 17.04
N LEU A 242 35.79 7.28 17.62
CA LEU A 242 36.85 7.88 18.43
C LEU A 242 37.02 7.18 19.79
N PRO A 243 35.93 6.84 20.53
CA PRO A 243 36.03 5.96 21.71
C PRO A 243 36.57 4.56 21.40
N ASP A 244 36.14 3.92 20.30
CA ASP A 244 36.62 2.59 19.91
C ASP A 244 38.12 2.57 19.57
N GLU A 245 38.61 3.60 18.87
CA GLU A 245 40.04 3.77 18.57
C GLU A 245 40.87 4.01 19.83
N CYS A 246 40.37 4.82 20.77
CA CYS A 246 40.98 5.01 22.07
C CYS A 246 41.07 3.68 22.84
N ILE A 247 39.98 2.89 22.90
CA ILE A 247 39.97 1.58 23.57
C ILE A 247 40.93 0.59 22.89
N ARG A 248 41.00 0.57 21.55
CA ARG A 248 41.95 -0.27 20.80
C ARG A 248 43.40 0.10 21.07
N THR A 249 43.69 1.41 21.10
CA THR A 249 45.05 1.91 21.34
C THR A 249 45.50 1.66 22.77
N LEU A 250 44.61 1.86 23.75
CA LEU A 250 44.87 1.53 25.16
C LEU A 250 45.09 0.02 25.37
N ASN A 251 44.32 -0.84 24.68
CA ASN A 251 44.53 -2.29 24.69
C ASN A 251 45.88 -2.71 24.11
N HIS A 252 46.32 -2.04 23.05
CA HIS A 252 47.63 -2.28 22.43
C HIS A 252 48.78 -1.81 23.33
N ALA A 253 48.65 -0.63 23.96
CA ALA A 253 49.61 -0.12 24.93
C ALA A 253 49.75 -1.07 26.14
N ARG A 254 48.63 -1.66 26.61
CA ARG A 254 48.62 -2.67 27.66
C ARG A 254 49.35 -3.96 27.26
N LYS A 255 49.19 -4.43 26.01
CA LYS A 255 49.82 -5.67 25.52
C LYS A 255 51.32 -5.53 25.22
N ASN A 256 51.77 -4.35 24.79
CA ASN A 256 53.12 -4.17 24.26
C ASN A 256 54.08 -3.37 25.16
N GLY A 257 53.62 -2.77 26.25
CA GLY A 257 54.50 -2.19 27.28
C GLY A 257 55.32 -0.94 26.87
N GLU A 258 55.02 -0.29 25.75
CA GLU A 258 55.76 0.89 25.27
C GLU A 258 54.97 2.19 25.51
N LEU A 259 55.26 2.87 26.62
CA LEU A 259 55.19 4.34 26.66
C LEU A 259 56.62 4.84 26.87
N GLY A 260 57.29 5.18 25.76
CA GLY A 260 58.68 5.64 25.78
C GLY A 260 58.83 6.97 26.52
N ASP A 261 59.64 6.95 27.57
CA ASP A 261 60.37 8.11 28.06
C ASP A 261 61.33 8.61 26.96
N SER A 262 61.27 9.90 26.66
CA SER A 262 62.33 10.59 25.92
C SER A 262 62.46 11.99 26.49
N ALA A 263 63.08 12.06 27.67
CA ALA A 263 63.53 13.30 28.28
C ALA A 263 64.91 13.67 27.72
N TYR A 264 65.01 14.91 27.21
CA TYR A 264 66.22 15.70 26.93
C TYR A 264 67.29 15.17 25.95
N LEU A 265 67.41 15.85 24.79
CA LEU A 265 68.72 16.12 24.19
C LEU A 265 68.75 17.54 23.60
N THR A 266 69.26 18.47 24.41
CA THR A 266 69.92 19.70 23.95
C THR A 266 71.43 19.45 23.88
N ASP A 267 71.98 19.71 22.70
CA ASP A 267 73.35 20.14 22.37
C ASP A 267 74.59 19.26 22.69
N GLY A 268 75.47 19.15 21.68
CA GLY A 268 76.94 19.02 21.85
C GLY A 268 77.63 17.65 21.98
N SER A 269 78.04 17.05 20.84
CA SER A 269 79.30 16.30 20.62
C SER A 269 79.58 14.96 21.40
N PRO A 270 80.52 14.10 20.92
CA PRO A 270 80.41 12.64 21.02
C PRO A 270 81.34 12.00 22.08
N ASP A 271 80.86 10.97 22.80
CA ASP A 271 81.73 9.87 23.20
C ASP A 271 80.99 8.57 23.53
N ARG A 272 81.71 7.46 23.39
CA ARG A 272 81.29 6.05 23.45
C ARG A 272 80.70 5.62 24.80
N SER A 273 79.69 4.75 24.75
CA SER A 273 79.65 3.37 25.31
C SER A 273 78.24 2.96 25.77
N ASP A 274 77.73 1.86 25.20
CA ASP A 274 76.66 1.05 25.79
C ASP A 274 77.13 0.50 27.16
N PRO A 275 76.25 0.38 28.18
CA PRO A 275 75.47 -0.86 28.26
C PRO A 275 74.05 -0.76 28.87
N THR A 276 73.13 -1.51 28.26
CA THR A 276 72.03 -2.32 28.84
C THR A 276 71.41 -1.88 30.18
N THR A 277 70.15 -1.46 30.15
CA THR A 277 69.24 -1.51 31.32
C THR A 277 67.83 -1.92 30.90
N ASP A 278 67.34 -2.97 31.59
CA ASP A 278 65.98 -3.48 31.61
C ASP A 278 64.91 -2.38 31.62
N ILE A 279 63.90 -2.52 30.75
CA ILE A 279 62.70 -1.69 30.76
C ILE A 279 61.81 -2.18 31.91
N SER A 280 61.85 -1.48 33.03
CA SER A 280 60.95 -1.67 34.16
C SER A 280 59.50 -1.38 33.75
N HIS A 281 58.64 -2.40 33.81
CA HIS A 281 57.19 -2.24 33.82
C HIS A 281 56.79 -1.27 34.95
N ASN A 282 56.04 -0.21 34.63
CA ASN A 282 55.56 0.76 35.62
C ASN A 282 54.19 0.31 36.18
N PRO A 283 54.10 -0.27 37.40
CA PRO A 283 52.90 -0.92 37.92
C PRO A 283 51.75 0.04 38.27
N ALA A 284 51.99 1.36 38.24
CA ALA A 284 50.99 2.39 38.52
C ALA A 284 50.14 2.80 37.29
N LEU A 285 50.54 2.43 36.07
CA LEU A 285 49.89 2.86 34.83
C LEU A 285 48.76 1.92 34.39
N GLU A 286 48.92 0.62 34.68
CA GLU A 286 47.95 -0.43 34.32
C GLU A 286 46.55 -0.24 34.94
N PRO A 287 46.38 0.06 36.24
CA PRO A 287 45.06 0.32 36.81
C PRO A 287 44.41 1.61 36.28
N LYS A 288 45.19 2.64 35.95
CA LYS A 288 44.68 3.88 35.33
C LYS A 288 44.14 3.65 33.92
N ILE A 289 44.82 2.81 33.13
CA ILE A 289 44.36 2.39 31.80
C ILE A 289 43.02 1.63 31.90
N LEU A 290 42.87 0.75 32.89
CA LEU A 290 41.64 -0.03 33.10
C LEU A 290 40.44 0.87 33.42
N ILE A 291 40.61 1.83 34.35
CA ILE A 291 39.56 2.78 34.75
C ILE A 291 39.11 3.63 33.55
N LYS A 292 40.06 4.12 32.74
CA LYS A 292 39.74 4.89 31.53
C LYS A 292 39.01 4.04 30.48
N MET A 293 39.38 2.78 30.33
CA MET A 293 38.69 1.85 29.42
C MET A 293 37.26 1.56 29.88
N GLU A 294 37.05 1.29 31.18
CA GLU A 294 35.70 1.06 31.74
C GLU A 294 34.80 2.28 31.56
N ALA A 295 35.29 3.49 31.87
CA ALA A 295 34.54 4.73 31.66
C ALA A 295 34.19 4.98 30.19
N LEU A 296 35.11 4.69 29.26
CA LEU A 296 34.84 4.78 27.81
C LEU A 296 33.81 3.74 27.35
N MET A 297 33.87 2.50 27.88
CA MET A 297 32.92 1.43 27.56
C MET A 297 31.51 1.74 28.08
N GLU A 298 31.37 2.30 29.28
CA GLU A 298 30.07 2.74 29.82
C GLU A 298 29.44 3.84 28.97
N ARG A 299 30.22 4.87 28.60
CA ARG A 299 29.75 5.93 27.70
C ARG A 299 29.36 5.39 26.32
N LEU A 300 30.13 4.44 25.78
CA LEU A 300 29.84 3.76 24.51
C LEU A 300 28.50 3.01 24.58
N MET A 301 28.28 2.23 25.64
CA MET A 301 27.03 1.49 25.84
C MET A 301 25.81 2.41 25.98
N LEU A 302 25.95 3.55 26.68
CA LEU A 302 24.90 4.55 26.82
C LEU A 302 24.46 5.11 25.44
N TRP A 303 25.42 5.50 24.61
CA TRP A 303 25.15 6.05 23.28
C TRP A 303 24.61 5.00 22.30
N ILE A 304 25.06 3.75 22.39
CA ILE A 304 24.48 2.62 21.65
C ILE A 304 23.00 2.48 22.01
N ARG A 305 22.67 2.44 23.30
CA ARG A 305 21.28 2.31 23.77
C ARG A 305 20.40 3.45 23.28
N ARG A 306 20.83 4.70 23.44
CA ARG A 306 20.08 5.89 22.99
C ARG A 306 19.84 5.91 21.49
N MET A 307 20.82 5.49 20.69
CA MET A 307 20.63 5.42 19.24
C MET A 307 19.69 4.29 18.82
N ASP A 308 19.74 3.15 19.50
CA ASP A 308 18.82 2.04 19.24
C ASP A 308 17.38 2.42 19.65
N GLU A 309 17.19 3.18 20.74
CA GLU A 309 15.90 3.78 21.13
C GLU A 309 15.37 4.75 20.06
N LEU A 310 16.22 5.65 19.53
CA LEU A 310 15.85 6.59 18.47
C LEU A 310 15.44 5.88 17.17
N VAL A 311 16.21 4.87 16.76
CA VAL A 311 15.91 4.05 15.57
C VAL A 311 14.58 3.31 15.76
N SER A 312 14.33 2.76 16.94
CA SER A 312 13.08 2.07 17.27
C SER A 312 11.89 3.04 17.21
N LYS A 313 12.01 4.24 17.77
CA LYS A 313 10.96 5.28 17.74
C LYS A 313 10.62 5.71 16.31
N ILE A 314 11.62 5.96 15.48
CA ILE A 314 11.41 6.34 14.07
C ILE A 314 10.78 5.21 13.27
N THR A 315 11.19 3.97 13.52
CA THR A 315 10.62 2.79 12.88
C THR A 315 9.12 2.68 13.19
N LEU A 316 8.74 2.75 14.47
CA LEU A 316 7.34 2.66 14.90
C LEU A 316 6.48 3.79 14.30
N MET A 317 6.99 5.03 14.30
CA MET A 317 6.28 6.17 13.70
C MET A 317 6.02 5.97 12.20
N MET A 318 6.97 5.37 11.47
CA MET A 318 6.83 5.13 10.04
C MET A 318 5.93 3.92 9.75
N GLU A 319 5.96 2.89 10.58
CA GLU A 319 5.03 1.75 10.49
C GLU A 319 3.58 2.21 10.68
N HIS A 320 3.30 3.02 11.70
CA HIS A 320 1.98 3.63 11.89
C HIS A 320 1.57 4.49 10.69
N ARG A 321 2.51 5.24 10.09
CA ARG A 321 2.22 6.04 8.89
C ARG A 321 1.84 5.17 7.69
N VAL A 322 2.49 4.02 7.51
CA VAL A 322 2.14 3.06 6.45
C VAL A 322 0.77 2.45 6.71
N GLN A 323 0.48 2.02 7.94
CA GLN A 323 -0.83 1.47 8.31
C GLN A 323 -1.96 2.49 8.09
N PHE A 324 -1.73 3.76 8.43
CA PHE A 324 -2.67 4.84 8.14
C PHE A 324 -2.93 4.99 6.65
N LEU A 325 -1.88 5.02 5.81
CA LEU A 325 -2.04 5.10 4.35
C LEU A 325 -2.79 3.91 3.76
N LEU A 326 -2.59 2.70 4.30
CA LEU A 326 -3.32 1.51 3.88
C LEU A 326 -4.81 1.59 4.26
N MET A 327 -5.13 2.03 5.47
CA MET A 327 -6.51 2.25 5.92
C MET A 327 -7.24 3.31 5.09
N GLU A 328 -6.57 4.40 4.70
CA GLU A 328 -7.16 5.38 3.78
C GLU A 328 -7.46 4.77 2.40
N LEU A 329 -6.59 3.88 1.91
CA LEU A 329 -6.79 3.18 0.65
C LEU A 329 -7.96 2.19 0.72
N GLU A 330 -8.01 1.34 1.76
CA GLU A 330 -9.06 0.35 1.98
C GLU A 330 -10.45 0.98 2.17
N SER A 331 -10.51 2.13 2.85
CA SER A 331 -11.75 2.89 3.04
C SER A 331 -12.14 3.75 1.83
N VAL A 332 -11.37 3.69 0.73
CA VAL A 332 -11.56 4.48 -0.49
C VAL A 332 -11.55 5.98 -0.20
N GLY A 333 -10.83 6.41 0.85
CA GLY A 333 -10.71 7.79 1.30
C GLY A 333 -11.88 8.31 2.14
N ASN A 334 -12.72 7.42 2.68
CA ASN A 334 -13.74 7.75 3.69
C ASN A 334 -13.17 7.79 5.11
N ILE A 335 -11.99 7.20 5.31
CA ILE A 335 -11.13 7.43 6.47
C ILE A 335 -9.92 8.25 5.99
N ARG A 336 -9.60 9.34 6.68
CA ARG A 336 -8.40 10.16 6.43
C ARG A 336 -7.77 10.61 7.75
N LEU A 337 -6.45 10.60 7.78
CA LEU A 337 -5.66 10.96 8.96
C LEU A 337 -4.76 12.16 8.64
N GLU A 338 -5.18 13.31 9.12
CA GLU A 338 -4.53 14.59 8.89
C GLU A 338 -3.59 14.92 10.06
N GLU A 339 -2.31 15.11 9.78
CA GLU A 339 -1.33 15.54 10.78
C GLU A 339 -1.39 17.06 10.93
N GLY A 340 -1.55 17.52 12.17
CA GLY A 340 -1.76 18.94 12.45
C GLY A 340 -0.47 19.73 12.46
N CYS A 341 -0.56 20.97 11.99
CA CYS A 341 0.48 21.97 12.03
C CYS A 341 0.12 23.08 13.01
N SER A 342 1.12 23.80 13.54
CA SER A 342 0.89 24.97 14.39
C SER A 342 0.13 26.12 13.70
N THR A 343 0.04 26.09 12.36
CA THR A 343 -0.78 27.03 11.58
C THR A 343 -2.26 26.72 11.62
N ASP A 344 -2.65 25.50 12.02
CA ASP A 344 -4.04 25.06 11.98
C ASP A 344 -4.79 25.47 13.26
N PRO A 345 -5.97 26.12 13.15
CA PRO A 345 -6.75 26.51 14.33
C PRO A 345 -7.15 25.31 15.20
N TRP A 346 -7.54 24.20 14.56
CA TRP A 346 -7.98 22.98 15.24
C TRP A 346 -6.83 22.31 16.02
N PHE A 347 -5.60 22.38 15.51
CA PHE A 347 -4.42 21.85 16.19
C PHE A 347 -4.20 22.60 17.51
N THR A 348 -4.26 23.93 17.47
CA THR A 348 -4.09 24.77 18.67
C THR A 348 -5.20 24.53 19.68
N SER A 349 -6.45 24.41 19.23
CA SER A 349 -7.59 24.06 20.11
C SER A 349 -7.42 22.69 20.77
N CYS A 350 -6.97 21.68 20.03
CA CYS A 350 -6.71 20.33 20.54
C CYS A 350 -5.59 20.33 21.59
N CYS A 351 -4.48 21.02 21.31
CA CYS A 351 -3.38 21.17 22.27
C CYS A 351 -3.84 21.87 23.55
N ASN A 352 -4.59 22.96 23.44
CA ASN A 352 -5.14 23.68 24.60
C ASN A 352 -6.10 22.80 25.42
N LEU A 353 -6.93 21.99 24.75
CA LEU A 353 -7.81 21.03 25.42
C LEU A 353 -7.00 20.03 26.25
N LEU A 354 -5.99 19.38 25.65
CA LEU A 354 -5.15 18.41 26.36
C LEU A 354 -4.40 19.05 27.53
N LEU A 355 -3.83 20.24 27.33
CA LEU A 355 -3.16 21.00 28.40
C LEU A 355 -4.13 21.38 29.52
N SER A 356 -5.39 21.68 29.22
CA SER A 356 -6.41 21.96 30.24
C SER A 356 -6.81 20.73 31.06
N CYS A 357 -6.64 19.53 30.48
CA CYS A 357 -6.86 18.24 31.15
C CYS A 357 -5.65 17.79 32.00
N PHE A 358 -4.52 18.48 31.92
CA PHE A 358 -3.31 18.18 32.69
C PHE A 358 -3.25 19.04 33.96
N SER A 359 -3.14 18.39 35.13
CA SER A 359 -2.94 19.07 36.41
C SER A 359 -1.64 18.65 37.06
N GLN A 360 -0.69 19.57 37.23
CA GLN A 360 0.63 19.29 37.80
C GLN A 360 0.58 18.68 39.21
N SER A 361 -0.46 18.99 40.00
CA SER A 361 -0.65 18.43 41.35
C SER A 361 -0.77 16.92 41.36
N ASP A 362 -1.47 16.36 40.37
CA ASP A 362 -1.83 14.94 40.31
C ASP A 362 -0.63 14.09 39.90
N TYR A 363 0.24 14.68 39.09
CA TYR A 363 1.46 14.06 38.57
C TYR A 363 2.67 14.22 39.49
N LYS A 364 2.52 14.95 40.61
CA LYS A 364 3.58 15.20 41.59
C LYS A 364 4.12 13.90 42.20
N ILE A 365 3.28 12.87 42.33
CA ILE A 365 3.64 11.53 42.82
C ILE A 365 4.67 10.87 41.89
N TYR A 366 4.63 11.20 40.60
CA TYR A 366 5.45 10.60 39.55
C TYR A 366 6.64 11.46 39.13
N SER A 367 6.95 12.55 39.85
CA SER A 367 8.02 13.51 39.51
C SER A 367 7.90 14.18 38.13
N ILE A 368 6.69 14.20 37.56
CA ILE A 368 6.38 14.84 36.27
C ILE A 368 5.92 16.27 36.54
N THR A 369 6.51 17.24 35.84
CA THR A 369 6.21 18.68 35.95
C THR A 369 5.38 19.22 34.80
N GLY A 370 5.41 18.56 33.63
CA GLY A 370 4.69 19.00 32.45
C GLY A 370 4.57 17.94 31.37
N ILE A 371 3.91 18.30 30.27
CA ILE A 371 3.81 17.49 29.05
C ILE A 371 4.22 18.33 27.83
N LYS A 372 4.91 17.67 26.88
CA LYS A 372 5.28 18.23 25.59
C LYS A 372 4.53 17.49 24.50
N ILE A 373 3.64 18.17 23.79
CA ILE A 373 2.90 17.58 22.67
C ILE A 373 3.83 17.46 21.47
N ASN A 374 3.98 16.24 20.95
CA ASN A 374 4.85 15.93 19.82
C ASN A 374 4.08 15.97 18.50
N LYS A 375 2.89 15.37 18.48
CA LYS A 375 2.12 15.16 17.27
C LYS A 375 0.63 15.06 17.59
N VAL A 376 -0.20 15.71 16.78
CA VAL A 376 -1.66 15.57 16.80
C VAL A 376 -2.09 15.10 15.42
N VAL A 377 -2.92 14.06 15.39
CA VAL A 377 -3.52 13.53 14.16
C VAL A 377 -5.02 13.65 14.28
N ARG A 378 -5.66 14.35 13.33
CA ARG A 378 -7.12 14.46 13.23
C ARG A 378 -7.68 13.30 12.43
N ILE A 379 -8.71 12.66 12.97
CA ILE A 379 -9.41 11.52 12.41
C ILE A 379 -10.64 12.04 11.65
N HIS A 380 -10.66 11.80 10.35
CA HIS A 380 -11.86 11.98 9.52
C HIS A 380 -12.39 10.61 9.16
N ASN A 381 -13.40 10.12 9.89
CA ASN A 381 -14.08 8.88 9.55
C ASN A 381 -15.56 9.18 9.26
N SER A 382 -15.93 9.13 7.97
CA SER A 382 -17.30 9.44 7.52
C SER A 382 -18.33 8.45 8.05
N VAL A 383 -17.96 7.16 8.17
CA VAL A 383 -18.86 6.10 8.66
C VAL A 383 -19.23 6.36 10.11
N LEU A 384 -18.23 6.56 10.98
CA LEU A 384 -18.45 6.82 12.40
C LEU A 384 -19.21 8.12 12.63
N ARG A 385 -18.92 9.15 11.84
CA ARG A 385 -19.63 10.42 11.91
C ARG A 385 -21.12 10.25 11.56
N LEU A 386 -21.43 9.57 10.45
CA LEU A 386 -22.81 9.32 10.04
C LEU A 386 -23.56 8.51 11.09
N ARG A 387 -22.94 7.46 11.64
CA ARG A 387 -23.53 6.66 12.73
C ARG A 387 -23.82 7.52 13.97
N PHE A 388 -22.87 8.36 14.37
CA PHE A 388 -23.04 9.26 15.51
C PHE A 388 -24.16 10.27 15.27
N GLU A 389 -24.22 10.87 14.08
CA GLU A 389 -25.23 11.86 13.71
C GLU A 389 -26.63 11.25 13.60
N ASP A 390 -26.75 10.07 12.98
CA ASP A 390 -28.02 9.34 12.84
C ASP A 390 -28.57 8.92 14.20
N LYS A 391 -27.71 8.36 15.07
CA LYS A 391 -28.10 8.00 16.42
C LYS A 391 -28.52 9.21 17.25
N LEU A 392 -27.75 10.30 17.18
CA LEU A 392 -28.09 11.55 17.86
C LEU A 392 -29.43 12.09 17.35
N HIS A 393 -29.67 12.06 16.04
CA HIS A 393 -30.92 12.54 15.45
C HIS A 393 -32.12 11.69 15.88
N SER A 394 -31.98 10.36 15.86
CA SER A 394 -32.99 9.42 16.35
C SER A 394 -33.37 9.70 17.80
N LEU A 395 -32.38 9.94 18.68
CA LEU A 395 -32.64 10.31 20.07
C LEU A 395 -33.36 11.66 20.18
N LEU A 396 -32.93 12.68 19.42
CA LEU A 396 -33.57 14.00 19.44
C LEU A 396 -35.03 13.95 18.97
N CYS A 397 -35.36 13.15 17.95
CA CYS A 397 -36.74 12.95 17.50
C CYS A 397 -37.62 12.32 18.61
N ILE A 398 -37.08 11.36 19.38
CA ILE A 398 -37.79 10.77 20.53
C ILE A 398 -38.07 11.82 21.62
N PHE A 399 -37.13 12.76 21.84
CA PHE A 399 -37.30 13.85 22.80
C PHE A 399 -38.29 14.94 22.31
N GLU A 400 -38.36 15.20 21.00
CA GLU A 400 -39.28 16.20 20.41
C GLU A 400 -40.75 15.87 20.63
N PHE A 401 -41.11 14.59 20.72
CA PHE A 401 -42.49 14.18 21.05
C PHE A 401 -42.89 14.42 22.52
N ASN A 402 -41.94 14.73 23.42
CA ASN A 402 -42.18 14.69 24.86
C ASN A 402 -41.98 16.02 25.63
N LEU A 403 -41.46 17.12 25.06
CA LEU A 403 -41.20 18.38 25.80
C LEU A 403 -41.34 19.68 24.96
N PRO A 404 -41.69 20.84 25.57
CA PRO A 404 -41.90 22.09 24.85
C PRO A 404 -40.59 22.79 24.41
N PHE A 405 -40.71 23.56 23.32
CA PHE A 405 -39.73 24.23 22.43
C PHE A 405 -38.46 24.92 23.00
N SER A 406 -38.18 24.92 24.31
CA SER A 406 -37.06 25.67 24.92
C SER A 406 -35.74 24.90 25.10
N SER A 407 -35.69 23.58 24.87
CA SER A 407 -34.49 22.74 25.01
C SER A 407 -33.73 22.47 23.70
N ARG A 408 -33.76 23.40 22.74
CA ARG A 408 -33.22 23.24 21.37
C ARG A 408 -31.68 23.19 21.24
N ASN A 409 -30.91 23.28 22.32
CA ASN A 409 -29.43 23.29 22.27
C ASN A 409 -28.81 22.03 22.90
N TYR A 410 -28.88 20.89 22.18
CA TYR A 410 -28.17 19.65 22.54
C TYR A 410 -26.64 19.81 22.60
N LYS A 411 -26.11 20.91 22.02
CA LYS A 411 -24.68 21.24 22.04
C LYS A 411 -24.09 21.31 23.46
N HIS A 412 -24.89 21.63 24.48
CA HIS A 412 -24.44 21.64 25.88
C HIS A 412 -24.31 20.24 26.51
N GLN A 413 -24.79 19.20 25.82
CA GLN A 413 -24.69 17.79 26.22
C GLN A 413 -23.58 17.05 25.45
N LEU A 414 -22.78 17.79 24.66
CA LEU A 414 -21.60 17.27 23.98
C LEU A 414 -20.36 17.65 24.77
N GLU A 415 -19.52 16.67 25.07
CA GLU A 415 -18.23 16.86 25.72
C GLU A 415 -17.10 16.24 24.89
N TYR A 416 -15.87 16.74 25.07
CA TYR A 416 -14.67 16.10 24.55
C TYR A 416 -13.97 15.37 25.67
N LEU A 417 -13.87 14.06 25.56
CA LEU A 417 -13.31 13.19 26.58
C LEU A 417 -12.13 12.37 26.02
N LEU A 418 -11.21 12.03 26.92
CA LEU A 418 -9.97 11.32 26.68
C LEU A 418 -10.16 9.82 26.90
N TYR A 419 -9.46 9.04 26.07
CA TYR A 419 -9.31 7.60 26.18
C TYR A 419 -7.83 7.22 26.02
N ALA A 420 -7.36 6.30 26.85
CA ALA A 420 -6.09 5.60 26.66
C ALA A 420 -6.31 4.10 26.83
N ALA A 421 -5.60 3.30 26.04
CA ALA A 421 -5.67 1.85 26.13
C ALA A 421 -4.97 1.37 27.42
N ASP A 422 -5.59 0.43 28.11
CA ASP A 422 -5.06 -0.17 29.35
C ASP A 422 -4.08 -1.31 28.99
N PRO A 423 -2.77 -1.19 29.32
CA PRO A 423 -1.77 -2.19 28.96
C PRO A 423 -2.01 -3.58 29.56
N GLU A 424 -2.70 -3.68 30.70
CA GLU A 424 -2.88 -4.95 31.43
C GLU A 424 -4.16 -5.69 31.03
N LYS A 425 -5.14 -5.00 30.43
CA LYS A 425 -6.44 -5.57 30.05
C LYS A 425 -6.53 -5.91 28.56
N ASN A 426 -5.80 -5.20 27.70
CA ASN A 426 -5.92 -5.36 26.26
C ASN A 426 -5.00 -6.50 25.77
N CYS A 427 -5.55 -7.71 25.62
CA CYS A 427 -4.90 -8.81 24.89
C CYS A 427 -4.70 -8.40 23.42
N GLU A 428 -3.50 -7.95 23.04
CA GLU A 428 -2.90 -7.90 21.68
C GLU A 428 -3.76 -7.52 20.44
N LYS A 429 -5.00 -7.03 20.56
CA LYS A 429 -5.91 -6.84 19.41
C LYS A 429 -6.72 -5.54 19.39
N GLU A 430 -6.86 -4.81 20.49
CA GLU A 430 -7.42 -3.44 20.43
C GLU A 430 -6.31 -2.46 20.05
N ASN A 431 -5.84 -2.54 18.81
CA ASN A 431 -5.01 -1.48 18.25
C ASN A 431 -5.81 -0.18 18.27
N VAL A 432 -5.16 0.95 18.60
CA VAL A 432 -5.71 2.30 18.34
C VAL A 432 -6.25 2.42 16.91
N LEU A 433 -5.65 1.67 15.96
CA LEU A 433 -6.12 1.51 14.58
C LEU A 433 -7.55 0.99 14.48
N CYS A 434 -7.94 -0.02 15.28
CA CYS A 434 -9.30 -0.57 15.27
C CYS A 434 -10.31 0.47 15.72
N ILE A 435 -10.00 1.26 16.76
CA ILE A 435 -10.89 2.34 17.22
C ILE A 435 -11.02 3.43 16.14
N VAL A 436 -9.94 3.73 15.44
CA VAL A 436 -9.94 4.72 14.34
C VAL A 436 -10.75 4.21 13.15
N GLU A 437 -10.73 2.90 12.88
CA GLU A 437 -11.40 2.27 11.74
C GLU A 437 -12.89 2.01 12.01
N GLU A 438 -13.20 1.27 13.07
CA GLU A 438 -14.53 0.70 13.37
C GLU A 438 -15.25 1.41 14.52
N GLY A 439 -14.56 2.30 15.24
CA GLY A 439 -15.07 2.97 16.44
C GLY A 439 -14.84 2.15 17.71
N PHE A 440 -15.45 2.57 18.81
CA PHE A 440 -15.40 1.82 20.07
C PHE A 440 -16.26 0.56 19.98
N ASN A 441 -15.79 -0.53 20.60
CA ASN A 441 -16.52 -1.79 20.70
C ASN A 441 -17.80 -1.66 21.53
N THR A 442 -18.69 -2.66 21.42
CA THR A 442 -19.91 -2.71 22.22
C THR A 442 -19.62 -2.67 23.71
N ALA A 443 -20.52 -2.04 24.45
CA ALA A 443 -20.38 -1.78 25.88
C ALA A 443 -20.19 -3.09 26.68
N GLU A 444 -20.78 -4.20 26.20
CA GLU A 444 -20.68 -5.55 26.76
C GLU A 444 -19.27 -6.16 26.73
N GLN A 445 -18.39 -5.69 25.82
CA GLN A 445 -17.00 -6.16 25.74
C GLN A 445 -16.08 -5.46 26.76
N HIS A 446 -16.56 -4.42 27.43
CA HIS A 446 -15.83 -3.71 28.48
C HIS A 446 -16.18 -4.32 29.84
N LYS A 447 -15.19 -4.45 30.76
CA LYS A 447 -15.40 -5.04 32.11
C LYS A 447 -16.55 -4.42 32.90
N GLU A 448 -16.80 -3.12 32.72
CA GLU A 448 -17.85 -2.39 33.42
C GLU A 448 -19.14 -2.26 32.58
N GLY A 449 -19.26 -2.92 31.42
CA GLY A 449 -20.46 -2.84 30.58
C GLY A 449 -20.65 -1.48 29.88
N ALA A 450 -19.61 -0.65 29.82
CA ALA A 450 -19.63 0.73 29.31
C ALA A 450 -18.23 1.19 28.87
N ILE A 451 -18.16 2.16 27.96
CA ILE A 451 -16.89 2.75 27.47
C ILE A 451 -16.36 3.76 28.50
N PRO A 452 -15.16 3.56 29.07
CA PRO A 452 -14.58 4.47 30.05
C PRO A 452 -13.88 5.65 29.36
N LEU A 453 -14.30 6.87 29.68
CA LEU A 453 -13.74 8.12 29.14
C LEU A 453 -13.50 9.13 30.28
N SER A 454 -12.57 10.06 30.14
CA SER A 454 -12.32 11.07 31.20
C SER A 454 -11.96 12.45 30.66
N ASN A 455 -12.23 13.49 31.45
CA ASN A 455 -11.80 14.86 31.21
C ASN A 455 -10.46 15.17 31.90
N SER A 456 -9.85 14.17 32.55
CA SER A 456 -8.58 14.29 33.24
C SER A 456 -7.55 13.36 32.63
N LEU A 457 -6.39 13.92 32.28
CA LEU A 457 -5.28 13.13 31.75
C LEU A 457 -4.70 12.19 32.81
N SER A 458 -4.71 12.61 34.09
CA SER A 458 -4.18 11.80 35.21
C SER A 458 -4.97 10.52 35.38
N VAL A 459 -6.30 10.62 35.35
CA VAL A 459 -7.22 9.46 35.44
C VAL A 459 -7.08 8.54 34.23
N THR A 460 -6.95 9.13 33.03
CA THR A 460 -6.89 8.37 31.77
C THR A 460 -5.58 7.56 31.66
N GLU A 461 -4.45 8.17 31.98
CA GLU A 461 -3.11 7.58 31.78
C GLU A 461 -2.59 6.79 32.99
N GLN A 462 -3.30 6.82 34.13
CA GLN A 462 -2.85 6.20 35.37
C GLN A 462 -2.41 4.72 35.21
N PRO A 463 -3.20 3.82 34.58
CA PRO A 463 -2.80 2.41 34.43
C PRO A 463 -1.48 2.26 33.66
N ARG A 464 -1.30 3.09 32.64
CA ARG A 464 -0.11 3.07 31.79
C ARG A 464 1.13 3.60 32.51
N ILE A 465 0.98 4.66 33.30
CA ILE A 465 2.07 5.25 34.09
C ILE A 465 2.51 4.29 35.19
N GLU A 466 1.57 3.69 35.91
CA GLU A 466 1.86 2.69 36.96
C GLU A 466 2.61 1.49 36.36
N HIS A 467 2.15 0.96 35.22
CA HIS A 467 2.83 -0.13 34.51
C HIS A 467 4.24 0.26 34.03
N ALA A 468 4.42 1.47 33.49
CA ALA A 468 5.71 1.94 32.98
C ALA A 468 6.74 2.22 34.09
N LEU A 469 6.28 2.67 35.27
CA LEU A 469 7.12 2.86 36.45
C LEU A 469 7.69 1.53 36.97
N HIS A 470 6.93 0.44 36.88
CA HIS A 470 7.43 -0.91 37.18
C HIS A 470 8.56 -1.37 36.24
N GLN A 471 8.71 -0.76 35.05
CA GLN A 471 9.72 -1.10 34.04
C GLN A 471 10.85 -0.06 33.91
N CYS A 472 10.89 0.98 34.76
CA CYS A 472 11.90 2.05 34.75
C CYS A 472 12.12 2.75 33.38
N LEU A 473 11.07 2.83 32.56
CA LEU A 473 11.07 3.52 31.26
C LEU A 473 9.87 4.47 31.25
N LEU A 474 10.03 5.75 31.59
CA LEU A 474 8.93 6.70 31.45
C LEU A 474 8.79 7.09 29.96
N PRO A 475 7.79 6.58 29.21
CA PRO A 475 7.76 6.69 27.77
C PRO A 475 6.80 7.79 27.30
N VAL A 476 6.84 8.03 25.98
CA VAL A 476 5.86 8.80 25.22
C VAL A 476 4.43 8.35 25.59
N GLY A 477 3.50 9.29 25.76
CA GLY A 477 2.08 9.06 25.94
C GLY A 477 1.27 9.18 24.65
N GLN A 478 0.17 8.45 24.61
CA GLN A 478 -0.76 8.41 23.48
C GLN A 478 -2.20 8.39 24.01
N VAL A 479 -3.01 9.35 23.57
CA VAL A 479 -4.43 9.45 23.93
C VAL A 479 -5.31 9.70 22.71
N ILE A 480 -6.53 9.18 22.75
CA ILE A 480 -7.59 9.48 21.79
C ILE A 480 -8.53 10.51 22.43
N ILE A 481 -8.80 11.60 21.73
CA ILE A 481 -9.83 12.58 22.11
C ILE A 481 -11.07 12.28 21.28
N SER A 482 -12.17 12.02 21.97
CA SER A 482 -13.46 11.70 21.37
C SER A 482 -14.50 12.75 21.70
N LYS A 483 -15.35 13.06 20.72
CA LYS A 483 -16.58 13.84 20.90
C LYS A 483 -17.68 12.90 21.37
N VAL A 484 -18.30 13.22 22.50
CA VAL A 484 -19.20 12.32 23.22
C VAL A 484 -20.51 13.02 23.51
N PHE A 485 -21.62 12.35 23.24
CA PHE A 485 -22.93 12.78 23.73
C PHE A 485 -23.20 12.16 25.10
N VAL A 486 -23.07 12.96 26.16
CA VAL A 486 -23.25 12.52 27.56
C VAL A 486 -24.70 12.61 28.04
N GLY A 487 -25.56 13.35 27.31
CA GLY A 487 -26.97 13.52 27.63
C GLY A 487 -27.21 13.92 29.11
N HIS A 488 -28.28 13.37 29.71
CA HIS A 488 -28.55 13.49 31.14
C HIS A 488 -27.75 12.46 31.94
N SER A 489 -26.48 12.76 32.20
CA SER A 489 -25.59 11.88 32.97
C SER A 489 -25.87 11.90 34.48
N MET A 490 -25.79 10.72 35.11
CA MET A 490 -25.95 10.56 36.57
C MET A 490 -24.68 10.07 37.26
N PRO A 491 -24.44 10.43 38.54
CA PRO A 491 -23.35 9.85 39.31
C PRO A 491 -23.61 8.37 39.59
N ILE A 492 -22.57 7.54 39.52
CA ILE A 492 -22.65 6.11 39.88
C ILE A 492 -23.02 5.97 41.37
N ARG A 493 -23.99 5.10 41.67
CA ARG A 493 -24.39 4.74 43.04
C ARG A 493 -23.62 3.50 43.50
N GLU A 494 -23.16 3.51 44.75
CA GLU A 494 -22.40 2.38 45.31
C GLU A 494 -23.26 1.10 45.34
N GLY A 495 -22.74 0.01 44.75
CA GLY A 495 -23.38 -1.30 44.73
C GLY A 495 -24.30 -1.61 43.53
N GLU A 496 -24.57 -0.64 42.65
CA GLU A 496 -25.32 -0.85 41.40
C GLU A 496 -24.38 -1.20 40.22
N PRO A 497 -24.79 -2.11 39.31
CA PRO A 497 -24.01 -2.39 38.10
C PRO A 497 -24.00 -1.18 37.15
N VAL A 498 -22.87 -0.94 36.49
CA VAL A 498 -22.66 0.16 35.53
C VAL A 498 -23.22 -0.26 34.16
N ASP A 499 -24.52 -0.56 34.09
CA ASP A 499 -25.17 -0.99 32.86
C ASP A 499 -26.53 -0.30 32.66
N ARG A 500 -27.17 -0.57 31.51
CA ARG A 500 -28.51 -0.04 31.21
C ARG A 500 -29.60 -0.55 32.16
N THR A 501 -29.36 -1.66 32.87
CA THR A 501 -30.34 -2.24 33.81
C THR A 501 -30.37 -1.44 35.11
N GLY A 502 -29.21 -0.99 35.60
CA GLY A 502 -29.10 -0.10 36.75
C GLY A 502 -29.61 1.32 36.47
N TYR A 503 -29.49 1.79 35.22
CA TYR A 503 -29.84 3.16 34.84
C TYR A 503 -30.75 3.25 33.59
N PRO A 504 -32.05 2.90 33.69
CA PRO A 504 -32.94 2.67 32.53
C PRO A 504 -33.36 3.92 31.72
N ARG A 505 -32.74 5.10 31.94
CA ARG A 505 -33.05 6.36 31.22
C ARG A 505 -31.85 7.29 31.02
N THR A 506 -30.64 6.79 31.23
CA THR A 506 -29.41 7.58 31.04
C THR A 506 -28.55 6.98 29.94
N TYR A 507 -27.82 7.83 29.23
CA TYR A 507 -26.91 7.42 28.16
C TYR A 507 -25.48 7.20 28.66
N SER A 508 -25.15 7.87 29.77
CA SER A 508 -23.89 7.69 30.47
C SER A 508 -24.05 7.96 31.96
N VAL A 509 -23.13 7.39 32.73
CA VAL A 509 -22.95 7.66 34.16
C VAL A 509 -21.53 8.15 34.40
N TYR A 510 -21.28 8.80 35.55
CA TYR A 510 -19.96 9.29 35.88
C TYR A 510 -19.55 9.00 37.32
N ARG A 511 -18.26 8.84 37.53
CA ARG A 511 -17.60 8.80 38.84
C ARG A 511 -16.86 10.11 39.04
N SER A 512 -17.14 10.80 40.14
CA SER A 512 -16.32 11.95 40.55
C SER A 512 -15.05 11.43 41.18
N VAL A 513 -13.89 11.79 40.62
CA VAL A 513 -12.59 11.43 41.17
C VAL A 513 -12.12 12.61 42.01
N ASP A 514 -12.57 12.67 43.26
CA ASP A 514 -11.99 13.61 44.22
C ASP A 514 -10.61 13.06 44.63
N SER A 515 -9.56 13.89 44.51
CA SER A 515 -8.20 13.56 44.93
C SER A 515 -8.20 13.19 46.42
N LYS A 516 -8.29 11.90 46.76
CA LYS A 516 -8.36 11.40 48.15
C LYS A 516 -7.07 11.59 48.96
N HIS A 517 -6.16 12.47 48.55
CA HIS A 517 -4.96 12.84 49.30
C HIS A 517 -4.71 14.35 49.27
N ILE A 518 -5.59 15.16 49.87
CA ILE A 518 -5.20 16.46 50.40
C ILE A 518 -5.70 16.53 51.84
N THR A 519 -4.80 16.21 52.77
CA THR A 519 -4.88 16.68 54.15
C THR A 519 -5.06 18.19 54.15
N ALA A 520 -6.10 18.63 54.85
CA ALA A 520 -6.49 20.00 55.12
C ALA A 520 -5.38 21.06 54.92
N HIS A 521 -5.51 21.91 53.89
CA HIS A 521 -5.17 23.33 53.97
C HIS A 521 -5.98 24.12 52.94
N THR A 522 -6.53 25.22 53.43
CA THR A 522 -7.42 26.20 52.79
C THR A 522 -6.73 26.98 51.67
N GLY A 523 -7.27 26.90 50.45
CA GLY A 523 -6.96 27.75 49.30
C GLY A 523 -8.09 27.69 48.26
N PRO A 524 -8.31 28.73 47.44
CA PRO A 524 -9.53 28.89 46.66
C PRO A 524 -9.67 27.80 45.58
N LYS A 525 -10.80 27.09 45.64
CA LYS A 525 -11.23 26.03 44.71
C LYS A 525 -11.38 26.56 43.28
N CYS A 526 -10.51 26.12 42.38
CA CYS A 526 -10.78 26.11 40.93
C CYS A 526 -9.93 25.02 40.25
N SER A 527 -10.15 23.76 40.62
CA SER A 527 -9.89 22.65 39.69
C SER A 527 -11.24 22.25 39.07
N PRO A 528 -11.33 22.06 37.74
CA PRO A 528 -12.53 21.47 37.15
C PRO A 528 -12.78 20.10 37.80
N ARG A 529 -14.04 19.77 38.10
CA ARG A 529 -14.40 18.47 38.71
C ARG A 529 -13.91 17.36 37.78
N GLN A 530 -12.91 16.61 38.24
CA GLN A 530 -12.38 15.45 37.51
C GLN A 530 -13.42 14.34 37.55
N ARG A 531 -13.76 13.84 36.37
CA ARG A 531 -14.79 12.84 36.21
C ARG A 531 -14.31 11.75 35.26
N GLN A 532 -14.73 10.54 35.56
CA GLN A 532 -14.65 9.41 34.67
C GLN A 532 -16.07 9.08 34.24
N TRP A 533 -16.36 9.14 32.96
CA TRP A 533 -17.62 8.80 32.35
C TRP A 533 -17.61 7.37 31.85
N PHE A 534 -18.80 6.77 31.86
CA PHE A 534 -19.09 5.44 31.38
C PHE A 534 -20.27 5.57 30.42
N VAL A 535 -20.00 5.43 29.12
CA VAL A 535 -21.00 5.60 28.06
C VAL A 535 -21.51 4.23 27.62
N PHE A 536 -22.83 4.03 27.64
CA PHE A 536 -23.44 2.73 27.38
C PHE A 536 -23.64 2.40 25.90
N ASP A 537 -23.57 3.40 25.03
CA ASP A 537 -23.78 3.25 23.58
C ASP A 537 -22.55 3.78 22.84
N HIS A 538 -21.85 2.88 22.14
CA HIS A 538 -20.65 3.26 21.39
C HIS A 538 -20.94 4.22 20.25
N GLU A 539 -22.17 4.26 19.73
CA GLU A 539 -22.55 5.18 18.64
C GLU A 539 -22.61 6.63 19.12
N LEU A 540 -22.62 6.87 20.43
CA LEU A 540 -22.56 8.20 21.04
C LEU A 540 -21.13 8.66 21.33
N VAL A 541 -20.13 7.94 20.83
CA VAL A 541 -18.70 8.24 20.99
C VAL A 541 -18.03 8.32 19.62
N LEU A 542 -17.60 9.51 19.23
CA LEU A 542 -16.92 9.76 17.96
C LEU A 542 -15.44 10.10 18.20
N PRO A 543 -14.48 9.21 17.88
CA PRO A 543 -13.06 9.55 17.96
C PRO A 543 -12.68 10.61 16.91
N GLU A 544 -12.07 11.72 17.34
CA GLU A 544 -11.72 12.84 16.45
C GLU A 544 -10.22 13.15 16.39
N TYR A 545 -9.45 12.88 17.46
CA TYR A 545 -8.02 13.17 17.48
C TYR A 545 -7.21 12.08 18.18
N ILE A 546 -5.98 11.86 17.70
CA ILE A 546 -4.94 11.09 18.37
C ILE A 546 -3.83 12.06 18.75
N VAL A 547 -3.43 12.09 20.01
CA VAL A 547 -2.36 12.96 20.50
C VAL A 547 -1.22 12.13 21.06
N TYR A 548 -0.01 12.41 20.56
CA TYR A 548 1.24 11.85 21.06
C TYR A 548 2.01 12.94 21.79
N PHE A 549 2.48 12.65 23.01
CA PHE A 549 3.16 13.61 23.87
C PHE A 549 4.25 12.95 24.72
N GLU A 550 5.14 13.73 25.31
CA GLU A 550 6.19 13.29 26.23
C GLU A 550 6.00 13.95 27.59
N TYR A 551 6.36 13.24 28.66
CA TYR A 551 6.39 13.81 30.00
C TYR A 551 7.70 14.55 30.26
N ILE A 552 7.61 15.69 30.96
CA ILE A 552 8.75 16.46 31.43
C ILE A 552 8.93 16.14 32.92
N THR A 553 10.13 15.73 33.32
CA THR A 553 10.47 15.41 34.72
C THR A 553 11.45 16.45 35.29
N ARG A 554 11.52 16.56 36.64
CA ARG A 554 12.34 17.57 37.33
C ARG A 554 13.82 17.55 36.97
N ASP A 555 14.39 16.39 36.64
CA ASP A 555 15.80 16.27 36.26
C ASP A 555 16.13 16.99 34.92
N GLN A 556 15.13 17.22 34.06
CA GLN A 556 15.30 17.99 32.82
C GLN A 556 15.24 19.52 33.02
N GLU A 557 14.63 20.01 34.10
CA GLU A 557 14.42 21.46 34.34
C GLU A 557 15.69 22.19 34.76
N HIS A 558 16.65 21.52 35.41
CA HIS A 558 17.93 22.13 35.79
C HIS A 558 18.84 22.49 34.60
N SER A 559 18.49 22.06 33.38
CA SER A 559 19.18 22.46 32.15
C SER A 559 18.51 23.64 31.42
N ALA A 560 17.34 24.11 31.85
CA ALA A 560 16.46 24.96 31.04
C ALA A 560 16.23 26.39 31.59
N VAL A 561 16.95 26.82 32.64
CA VAL A 561 16.81 28.19 33.19
C VAL A 561 18.03 29.05 32.87
N SER A 562 18.11 29.53 31.63
CA SER A 562 18.73 30.80 31.26
C SER A 562 18.30 31.15 29.83
N GLY A 563 17.22 31.92 29.70
CA GLY A 563 16.72 32.40 28.42
C GLY A 563 17.08 33.87 28.17
N ARG A 564 17.60 34.18 26.97
CA ARG A 564 17.10 35.27 26.11
C ARG A 564 17.74 35.26 24.71
N ASN A 565 16.88 35.06 23.72
CA ASN A 565 16.86 35.51 22.32
C ASN A 565 18.18 35.97 21.66
N THR A 566 18.66 35.19 20.68
CA THR A 566 18.74 35.49 19.23
C THR A 566 19.85 34.67 18.58
N ALA A 567 19.55 34.04 17.44
CA ALA A 567 20.44 33.51 16.41
C ALA A 567 21.88 33.05 16.79
N ARG A 568 22.13 31.75 16.51
CA ARG A 568 23.44 31.06 16.38
C ARG A 568 24.06 30.50 17.67
N ASN A 569 24.55 29.27 17.52
CA ASN A 569 25.41 28.46 18.40
C ASN A 569 24.72 27.73 19.56
N GLU A 570 24.39 26.46 19.31
CA GLU A 570 24.02 25.46 20.31
C GLU A 570 25.20 25.24 21.29
N THR A 571 24.97 25.40 22.60
CA THR A 571 25.89 24.92 23.64
C THR A 571 25.76 23.40 23.78
N PRO A 572 26.87 22.65 24.00
CA PRO A 572 26.81 21.19 24.06
C PRO A 572 26.04 20.70 25.29
N SER A 573 25.21 19.66 25.12
CA SER A 573 24.52 18.96 26.22
C SER A 573 25.51 18.45 27.28
N ASN A 574 25.12 18.39 28.57
CA ASN A 574 25.94 17.88 29.69
C ASN A 574 26.67 16.54 29.39
N ASP A 575 26.09 15.69 28.55
CA ASP A 575 26.70 14.44 28.09
C ASP A 575 27.98 14.63 27.26
N ILE A 576 28.07 15.69 26.46
CA ILE A 576 29.27 16.03 25.65
C ILE A 576 30.40 16.53 26.57
N ILE A 577 30.05 17.15 27.71
CA ILE A 577 31.03 17.56 28.72
C ILE A 577 31.62 16.32 29.40
N LEU A 578 30.77 15.38 29.82
CA LEU A 578 31.18 14.10 30.39
C LEU A 578 32.00 13.25 29.40
N ASP A 579 31.62 13.23 28.12
CA ASP A 579 32.40 12.55 27.06
C ASP A 579 33.81 13.14 26.92
N ASN A 580 33.93 14.47 26.93
CA ASN A 580 35.22 15.15 26.89
C ASN A 580 36.05 14.92 28.17
N GLU A 581 35.42 14.85 29.34
CA GLU A 581 36.09 14.54 30.61
C GLU A 581 36.66 13.10 30.60
N VAL A 582 35.89 12.12 30.12
CA VAL A 582 36.33 10.72 29.99
C VAL A 582 37.46 10.57 28.97
N LEU A 583 37.39 11.27 27.82
CA LEU A 583 38.47 11.29 26.82
C LEU A 583 39.77 11.86 27.39
N ASN A 584 39.67 12.86 28.26
CA ASN A 584 40.80 13.56 28.88
C ASN A 584 41.33 12.90 30.17
N MET A 585 40.76 11.78 30.63
CA MET A 585 41.30 11.02 31.77
C MET A 585 42.75 10.57 31.50
N GLU A 586 43.60 10.48 32.53
CA GLU A 586 44.94 9.90 32.38
C GLU A 586 44.85 8.39 32.09
N PRO A 587 45.69 7.82 31.20
CA PRO A 587 46.77 8.46 30.43
C PRO A 587 46.32 9.08 29.10
N VAL A 588 46.97 10.19 28.72
CA VAL A 588 46.75 10.89 27.43
C VAL A 588 47.74 10.34 26.38
N LEU A 589 47.23 9.84 25.26
CA LEU A 589 48.03 9.27 24.17
C LEU A 589 48.80 10.39 23.44
N LYS A 590 50.13 10.29 23.33
CA LYS A 590 50.96 11.22 22.52
C LYS A 590 50.94 10.80 21.04
N PRO A 591 50.79 11.73 20.08
CA PRO A 591 50.79 11.41 18.65
C PRO A 591 52.19 10.94 18.18
N GLN A 592 52.24 9.82 17.44
CA GLN A 592 53.47 9.30 16.83
C GLN A 592 53.97 10.18 15.66
N PRO A 593 55.29 10.22 15.36
CA PRO A 593 55.85 11.03 14.27
C PRO A 593 55.42 10.52 12.88
N LYS A 594 54.84 11.41 12.07
CA LYS A 594 54.34 11.13 10.70
C LYS A 594 55.46 11.22 9.64
N LEU A 595 55.57 10.25 8.72
CA LEU A 595 56.44 10.34 7.54
C LEU A 595 55.80 11.20 6.43
N PHE A 596 56.48 12.28 6.03
CA PHE A 596 55.99 13.22 5.01
C PHE A 596 56.45 12.92 3.56
N SER A 597 57.53 12.14 3.39
CA SER A 597 58.10 11.80 2.08
C SER A 597 58.90 10.49 2.11
N LEU A 598 58.86 9.73 1.02
CA LEU A 598 59.58 8.47 0.83
C LEU A 598 60.92 8.71 0.14
N ASP A 599 62.01 8.84 0.89
CA ASP A 599 63.37 8.85 0.35
C ASP A 599 63.97 7.43 0.27
N GLU A 600 64.78 7.17 -0.76
CA GLU A 600 65.44 5.87 -0.99
C GLU A 600 66.29 5.41 0.21
N LYS A 601 66.96 6.33 0.89
CA LYS A 601 67.71 6.04 2.13
C LYS A 601 66.81 5.61 3.30
N ILE A 602 65.61 6.19 3.42
CA ILE A 602 64.66 5.86 4.48
C ILE A 602 64.05 4.48 4.22
N LEU A 603 63.67 4.19 2.98
CA LEU A 603 63.16 2.89 2.57
C LEU A 603 64.17 1.76 2.79
N LEU A 604 65.44 1.97 2.42
CA LEU A 604 66.50 0.97 2.64
C LEU A 604 66.80 0.75 4.13
N ASN A 605 66.78 1.82 4.95
CA ASN A 605 67.00 1.74 6.39
C ASN A 605 65.86 1.02 7.13
N VAL A 606 64.60 1.39 6.84
CA VAL A 606 63.41 0.81 7.48
C VAL A 606 63.21 -0.65 7.04
N ALA A 607 63.44 -0.96 5.76
CA ALA A 607 63.31 -2.33 5.25
C ALA A 607 64.55 -3.21 5.49
N ARG A 608 65.62 -2.67 6.09
CA ARG A 608 66.94 -3.34 6.25
C ARG A 608 67.44 -3.98 4.95
N ALA A 609 67.21 -3.32 3.82
CA ALA A 609 67.53 -3.82 2.49
C ALA A 609 68.76 -3.10 1.91
N ARG A 610 69.55 -3.77 1.08
CA ARG A 610 70.73 -3.17 0.42
C ARG A 610 70.39 -2.58 -0.95
N VAL A 611 69.33 -3.08 -1.59
CA VAL A 611 68.86 -2.67 -2.92
C VAL A 611 67.34 -2.66 -2.92
N LEU A 612 66.72 -1.67 -3.57
CA LEU A 612 65.26 -1.51 -3.67
C LEU A 612 64.53 -2.73 -4.28
N THR A 613 65.24 -3.53 -5.07
CA THR A 613 64.73 -4.77 -5.68
C THR A 613 64.49 -5.90 -4.68
N GLN A 614 64.98 -5.79 -3.44
CA GLN A 614 64.73 -6.77 -2.37
C GLN A 614 63.40 -6.54 -1.64
N ILE A 615 62.76 -5.39 -1.85
CA ILE A 615 61.51 -5.01 -1.16
C ILE A 615 60.32 -5.61 -1.92
N THR A 616 59.79 -6.71 -1.39
CA THR A 616 58.62 -7.41 -1.97
C THR A 616 57.29 -7.06 -1.30
N VAL A 617 57.33 -6.49 -0.09
CA VAL A 617 56.16 -6.08 0.69
C VAL A 617 56.42 -4.69 1.24
N LEU A 618 55.48 -3.76 1.04
CA LEU A 618 55.57 -2.40 1.56
C LEU A 618 54.24 -2.01 2.19
N ASN A 619 54.27 -1.69 3.49
CA ASN A 619 53.12 -1.21 4.23
C ASN A 619 53.33 0.26 4.60
N LEU A 620 52.44 1.14 4.12
CA LEU A 620 52.48 2.58 4.34
C LEU A 620 51.33 3.08 5.23
N HIS A 621 50.66 2.18 5.95
CA HIS A 621 49.55 2.48 6.86
C HIS A 621 49.87 3.63 7.84
N GLY A 622 48.96 4.60 7.96
CA GLY A 622 49.02 5.65 9.00
C GLY A 622 50.00 6.80 8.72
N ASN A 623 50.51 6.92 7.49
CA ASN A 623 51.45 7.99 7.11
C ASN A 623 50.76 9.12 6.30
N SER A 624 51.16 10.37 6.53
CA SER A 624 50.67 11.56 5.81
C SER A 624 51.49 11.84 4.53
N LEU A 625 51.59 10.85 3.64
CA LEU A 625 52.43 10.94 2.45
C LEU A 625 51.85 11.94 1.42
N SER A 626 52.53 13.07 1.22
CA SER A 626 52.10 14.12 0.27
C SER A 626 52.47 13.84 -1.20
N ARG A 627 53.53 13.05 -1.44
CA ARG A 627 54.03 12.69 -2.78
C ARG A 627 54.58 11.26 -2.80
N MET A 628 54.03 10.43 -3.70
CA MET A 628 54.48 9.04 -3.94
C MET A 628 55.59 9.01 -5.01
N GLN A 629 56.68 9.74 -4.80
CA GLN A 629 57.84 9.71 -5.69
C GLN A 629 58.78 8.59 -5.22
N GLY A 630 59.01 7.57 -6.06
CA GLY A 630 59.98 6.50 -5.76
C GLY A 630 59.42 5.08 -5.70
N ILE A 631 58.11 4.89 -5.50
CA ILE A 631 57.49 3.55 -5.50
C ILE A 631 57.60 2.87 -6.87
N SER A 632 57.58 3.63 -7.96
CA SER A 632 57.80 3.13 -9.32
C SER A 632 59.16 2.44 -9.52
N ARG A 633 60.14 2.65 -8.63
CA ARG A 633 61.44 1.96 -8.67
C ARG A 633 61.42 0.58 -8.01
N LEU A 634 60.35 0.23 -7.27
CA LEU A 634 60.16 -1.04 -6.59
C LEU A 634 59.57 -2.10 -7.53
N THR A 635 60.30 -2.45 -8.58
CA THR A 635 59.79 -3.36 -9.64
C THR A 635 59.52 -4.80 -9.15
N ALA A 636 60.08 -5.19 -8.01
CA ALA A 636 59.88 -6.49 -7.37
C ALA A 636 58.70 -6.54 -6.37
N LEU A 637 57.98 -5.43 -6.19
CA LEU A 637 56.92 -5.31 -5.20
C LEU A 637 55.72 -6.23 -5.53
N ARG A 638 55.33 -7.05 -4.56
CA ARG A 638 54.20 -8.01 -4.68
C ARG A 638 52.99 -7.60 -3.86
N HIS A 639 53.20 -6.93 -2.72
CA HIS A 639 52.14 -6.48 -1.82
C HIS A 639 52.36 -5.01 -1.43
N LEU A 640 51.32 -4.20 -1.57
CA LEU A 640 51.33 -2.77 -1.23
C LEU A 640 50.07 -2.39 -0.46
N THR A 641 50.24 -1.80 0.72
CA THR A 641 49.14 -1.29 1.56
C THR A 641 49.28 0.21 1.76
N ILE A 642 48.22 0.97 1.44
CA ILE A 642 48.15 2.43 1.55
C ILE A 642 46.83 2.83 2.22
N MET A 643 46.84 3.05 3.54
CA MET A 643 45.70 3.59 4.30
C MET A 643 46.07 4.96 4.90
N ILE A 644 45.18 5.95 4.73
CA ILE A 644 45.35 7.31 5.26
C ILE A 644 44.47 7.48 6.50
N THR A 645 45.04 7.93 7.62
CA THR A 645 44.28 8.29 8.83
C THR A 645 43.72 9.72 8.73
N GLU A 646 42.53 9.96 9.28
CA GLU A 646 41.66 11.13 9.00
C GLU A 646 42.21 12.53 9.35
N HIS A 647 43.42 12.66 9.90
CA HIS A 647 43.89 13.96 10.44
C HIS A 647 44.45 14.94 9.40
N ASP A 648 44.49 14.62 8.10
CA ASP A 648 44.98 15.53 7.05
C ASP A 648 43.99 15.59 5.85
N ILE A 649 42.77 16.07 6.11
CA ILE A 649 41.64 16.11 5.15
C ILE A 649 41.82 17.07 3.95
N ILE A 650 42.88 17.88 3.88
CA ILE A 650 42.83 19.06 3.00
C ILE A 650 43.49 18.88 1.61
N HIS A 651 44.46 17.99 1.34
CA HIS A 651 45.19 18.09 0.04
C HIS A 651 45.72 16.82 -0.65
N LEU A 652 45.14 15.63 -0.47
CA LEU A 652 45.64 14.42 -1.15
C LEU A 652 44.73 13.87 -2.25
N LYS A 653 44.82 14.47 -3.45
CA LYS A 653 44.54 13.75 -4.71
C LYS A 653 45.75 12.84 -4.99
N ILE A 654 45.68 11.57 -4.62
CA ILE A 654 46.67 10.58 -5.09
C ILE A 654 46.55 10.53 -6.62
N LYS A 655 47.51 11.13 -7.34
CA LYS A 655 47.67 10.86 -8.76
C LYS A 655 48.35 9.49 -8.88
N TYR A 656 47.63 8.48 -9.38
CA TYR A 656 48.16 7.14 -9.66
C TYR A 656 49.34 7.09 -10.65
N GLU A 657 49.88 8.24 -11.09
CA GLU A 657 51.15 8.36 -11.81
C GLU A 657 52.35 7.76 -11.05
N GLY A 658 52.26 7.60 -9.72
CA GLY A 658 53.28 6.97 -8.88
C GLY A 658 53.36 5.44 -8.95
N LEU A 659 52.30 4.75 -9.43
CA LEU A 659 52.27 3.27 -9.55
C LEU A 659 52.79 2.76 -10.92
N ARG A 660 53.40 3.64 -11.74
CA ARG A 660 53.95 3.25 -13.04
C ARG A 660 55.04 2.19 -12.89
N GLY A 661 54.90 1.06 -13.57
CA GLY A 661 55.95 0.03 -13.70
C GLY A 661 55.89 -1.11 -12.67
N LEU A 662 54.84 -1.21 -11.86
CA LEU A 662 54.64 -2.28 -10.87
C LEU A 662 54.05 -3.57 -11.47
N GLY A 663 54.76 -4.15 -12.44
CA GLY A 663 54.29 -5.32 -13.19
C GLY A 663 54.14 -6.61 -12.36
N GLN A 664 54.74 -6.67 -11.17
CA GLN A 664 54.76 -7.85 -10.28
C GLN A 664 53.79 -7.75 -9.10
N LEU A 665 53.02 -6.66 -9.01
CA LEU A 665 52.10 -6.43 -7.90
C LEU A 665 50.92 -7.40 -7.96
N LYS A 666 50.78 -8.23 -6.92
CA LYS A 666 49.70 -9.23 -6.82
C LYS A 666 48.57 -8.78 -5.91
N GLN A 667 48.88 -8.01 -4.87
CA GLN A 667 47.91 -7.50 -3.90
C GLN A 667 48.10 -6.01 -3.68
N LEU A 668 47.00 -5.27 -3.76
CA LEU A 668 46.93 -3.84 -3.51
C LEU A 668 45.78 -3.56 -2.54
N ASP A 669 46.09 -2.88 -1.44
CA ASP A 669 45.11 -2.36 -0.48
C ASP A 669 45.17 -0.84 -0.50
N VAL A 670 44.07 -0.25 -0.94
CA VAL A 670 43.82 1.19 -0.99
C VAL A 670 42.53 1.53 -0.23
N SER A 671 42.18 0.73 0.78
CA SER A 671 41.03 1.01 1.62
C SER A 671 41.21 2.31 2.40
N TRP A 672 40.09 2.94 2.80
CA TRP A 672 40.07 4.22 3.54
C TRP A 672 40.77 5.38 2.79
N ASN A 673 40.52 5.50 1.49
CA ASN A 673 40.97 6.61 0.65
C ASN A 673 39.77 7.41 0.08
N LYS A 674 40.02 8.52 -0.64
CA LYS A 674 38.97 9.35 -1.28
C LYS A 674 38.94 9.21 -2.81
N LEU A 675 39.02 7.98 -3.33
CA LEU A 675 38.94 7.72 -4.77
C LEU A 675 37.53 7.96 -5.29
N THR A 676 37.36 8.92 -6.21
CA THR A 676 36.04 9.32 -6.75
C THR A 676 35.80 8.88 -8.19
N LYS A 677 36.88 8.58 -8.95
CA LYS A 677 36.81 8.37 -10.40
C LYS A 677 37.20 6.95 -10.81
N VAL A 678 36.30 6.01 -10.52
CA VAL A 678 36.48 4.56 -10.80
C VAL A 678 37.06 4.28 -12.19
N ARG A 679 36.51 4.88 -13.26
CA ARG A 679 36.92 4.56 -14.64
C ARG A 679 38.37 4.97 -14.93
N GLU A 680 38.77 6.15 -14.48
CA GLU A 680 40.14 6.66 -14.67
C GLU A 680 41.12 5.84 -13.82
N ASP A 681 40.79 5.59 -12.56
CA ASP A 681 41.65 4.87 -11.61
C ASP A 681 41.85 3.40 -12.02
N THR A 682 40.79 2.70 -12.41
CA THR A 682 40.86 1.30 -12.89
C THR A 682 41.58 1.16 -14.22
N ALA A 683 41.50 2.16 -15.11
CA ALA A 683 42.26 2.16 -16.36
C ALA A 683 43.78 2.31 -16.12
N VAL A 684 44.17 3.08 -15.11
CA VAL A 684 45.57 3.25 -14.72
C VAL A 684 46.12 1.96 -14.07
N LEU A 685 45.34 1.33 -13.19
CA LEU A 685 45.69 0.02 -12.61
C LEU A 685 45.82 -1.06 -13.70
N ARG A 686 44.88 -1.13 -14.65
CA ARG A 686 44.95 -2.07 -15.79
C ARG A 686 46.24 -1.93 -16.58
N LYS A 687 46.72 -0.69 -16.77
CA LYS A 687 47.91 -0.40 -17.56
C LYS A 687 49.22 -0.69 -16.81
N HIS A 688 49.25 -0.50 -15.49
CA HIS A 688 50.51 -0.50 -14.72
C HIS A 688 50.66 -1.67 -13.74
N THR A 689 49.58 -2.37 -13.41
CA THR A 689 49.56 -3.55 -12.54
C THR A 689 48.80 -4.70 -13.20
N PRO A 690 49.27 -5.23 -14.34
CA PRO A 690 48.56 -6.28 -15.09
C PRO A 690 48.54 -7.64 -14.38
N ALA A 691 49.36 -7.85 -13.34
CA ALA A 691 49.41 -9.10 -12.58
C ALA A 691 48.58 -9.05 -11.27
N LEU A 692 47.72 -8.04 -11.12
CA LEU A 692 46.96 -7.81 -9.89
C LEU A 692 45.87 -8.88 -9.71
N LEU A 693 45.91 -9.59 -8.58
CA LEU A 693 45.00 -10.68 -8.24
C LEU A 693 44.02 -10.31 -7.12
N LYS A 694 44.44 -9.47 -6.18
CA LYS A 694 43.64 -9.01 -5.03
C LYS A 694 43.65 -7.49 -4.93
N LEU A 695 42.46 -6.89 -4.85
CA LEU A 695 42.28 -5.46 -4.64
C LEU A 695 41.31 -5.22 -3.48
N ASP A 696 41.74 -4.48 -2.46
CA ASP A 696 40.86 -3.91 -1.44
C ASP A 696 40.69 -2.41 -1.68
N ALA A 697 39.45 -1.98 -1.89
CA ALA A 697 39.06 -0.60 -2.09
C ALA A 697 37.91 -0.17 -1.16
N GLN A 698 37.66 -0.90 -0.07
CA GLN A 698 36.64 -0.55 0.91
C GLN A 698 36.85 0.87 1.48
N TYR A 699 35.76 1.54 1.86
CA TYR A 699 35.81 2.90 2.42
C TYR A 699 36.41 3.97 1.48
N ASN A 700 36.24 3.78 0.17
CA ASN A 700 36.35 4.82 -0.86
C ASN A 700 34.96 5.32 -1.29
N PRO A 701 34.80 6.56 -1.79
CA PRO A 701 33.55 7.08 -2.36
C PRO A 701 33.24 6.47 -3.75
N TRP A 702 33.34 5.14 -3.86
CA TRP A 702 32.87 4.34 -4.98
C TRP A 702 31.46 3.82 -4.64
N ASN A 703 30.45 4.17 -5.44
CA ASN A 703 29.07 3.74 -5.22
C ASN A 703 28.91 2.21 -5.28
N LYS A 704 27.84 1.65 -4.68
CA LYS A 704 27.58 0.19 -4.65
C LYS A 704 27.50 -0.49 -6.04
N GLU A 705 27.20 0.24 -7.11
CA GLU A 705 27.03 -0.28 -8.48
C GLU A 705 28.34 -0.42 -9.29
N VAL A 706 29.48 -0.19 -8.66
CA VAL A 706 30.76 -0.05 -9.36
C VAL A 706 31.50 -1.38 -9.60
N ARG A 707 31.08 -2.45 -8.91
CA ARG A 707 31.74 -3.77 -8.96
C ARG A 707 31.90 -4.31 -10.39
N MET A 708 30.86 -4.24 -11.21
CA MET A 708 30.89 -4.73 -12.60
C MET A 708 31.84 -3.91 -13.50
N ILE A 709 32.03 -2.62 -13.21
CA ILE A 709 32.96 -1.76 -13.94
C ILE A 709 34.41 -2.11 -13.60
N ILE A 710 34.72 -2.37 -12.32
CA ILE A 710 36.05 -2.77 -11.87
C ILE A 710 36.42 -4.13 -12.47
N LEU A 711 35.50 -5.10 -12.42
CA LEU A 711 35.72 -6.44 -12.96
C LEU A 711 35.85 -6.46 -14.49
N GLY A 712 35.09 -5.60 -15.20
CA GLY A 712 35.19 -5.47 -16.65
C GLY A 712 36.49 -4.81 -17.12
N HIS A 713 37.12 -3.98 -16.29
CA HIS A 713 38.41 -3.37 -16.60
C HIS A 713 39.61 -4.19 -16.11
N LEU A 714 39.53 -4.80 -14.92
CA LEU A 714 40.61 -5.57 -14.30
C LEU A 714 40.29 -7.07 -14.34
N THR A 715 40.41 -7.65 -15.52
CA THR A 715 40.03 -9.04 -15.81
C THR A 715 40.90 -10.10 -15.12
N THR A 716 42.01 -9.71 -14.48
CA THR A 716 42.91 -10.63 -13.74
C THR A 716 42.55 -10.78 -12.26
N LEU A 717 41.58 -10.03 -11.76
CA LEU A 717 41.18 -10.06 -10.36
C LEU A 717 40.50 -11.38 -9.99
N THR A 718 40.96 -11.96 -8.89
CA THR A 718 40.37 -13.16 -8.27
C THR A 718 39.59 -12.80 -7.00
N HIS A 719 40.01 -11.73 -6.30
CA HIS A 719 39.35 -11.23 -5.10
C HIS A 719 39.24 -9.70 -5.17
N LEU A 720 38.04 -9.18 -4.89
CA LEU A 720 37.76 -7.75 -4.78
C LEU A 720 37.08 -7.50 -3.43
N ASN A 721 37.67 -6.63 -2.60
CA ASN A 721 37.23 -6.34 -1.23
C ASN A 721 37.10 -7.61 -0.37
N ASP A 722 38.06 -8.53 -0.51
CA ASP A 722 38.07 -9.88 0.09
C ASP A 722 36.90 -10.81 -0.30
N VAL A 723 36.13 -10.46 -1.34
CA VAL A 723 35.10 -11.32 -1.93
C VAL A 723 35.63 -11.97 -3.21
N VAL A 724 35.46 -13.30 -3.32
CA VAL A 724 35.84 -14.08 -4.52
C VAL A 724 34.98 -13.67 -5.73
N VAL A 725 35.61 -13.53 -6.90
CA VAL A 725 34.91 -13.25 -8.17
C VAL A 725 34.53 -14.57 -8.83
N THR A 726 33.25 -14.75 -9.18
CA THR A 726 32.78 -15.97 -9.87
C THR A 726 32.97 -15.87 -11.39
N GLU A 727 33.06 -17.02 -12.08
CA GLU A 727 33.23 -17.06 -13.55
C GLU A 727 32.07 -16.39 -14.30
N GLU A 728 30.85 -16.54 -13.80
CA GLU A 728 29.63 -15.92 -14.35
C GLU A 728 29.65 -14.39 -14.20
N GLU A 729 30.11 -13.89 -13.05
CA GLU A 729 30.23 -12.45 -12.78
C GLU A 729 31.29 -11.80 -13.69
N ALA A 730 32.41 -12.49 -13.92
CA ALA A 730 33.45 -12.04 -14.83
C ALA A 730 32.99 -12.00 -16.30
N ALA A 731 32.22 -13.00 -16.76
CA ALA A 731 31.68 -13.04 -18.13
C ALA A 731 30.67 -11.91 -18.39
N ASN A 732 29.78 -11.66 -17.43
CA ASN A 732 28.78 -10.58 -17.52
C ASN A 732 29.43 -9.20 -17.56
N ALA A 733 30.51 -8.99 -16.80
CA ALA A 733 31.26 -7.73 -16.79
C ALA A 733 31.94 -7.44 -18.14
N VAL A 734 32.41 -8.47 -18.85
CA VAL A 734 33.04 -8.35 -20.17
C VAL A 734 32.01 -8.03 -21.26
N GLN A 735 30.82 -8.65 -21.23
CA GLN A 735 29.74 -8.36 -22.18
C GLN A 735 29.19 -6.93 -22.02
N MET A 736 29.04 -6.47 -20.78
CA MET A 736 28.59 -5.11 -20.49
C MET A 736 29.57 -4.06 -21.03
N ALA A 737 30.88 -4.33 -20.98
CA ALA A 737 31.89 -3.46 -21.55
C ALA A 737 31.87 -3.42 -23.10
N ALA A 738 31.42 -4.50 -23.76
CA ALA A 738 31.31 -4.59 -25.22
C ALA A 738 30.03 -3.95 -25.79
N GLY A 739 28.89 -4.05 -25.09
CA GLY A 739 27.58 -3.55 -25.54
C GLY A 739 27.41 -2.02 -25.52
N MET A 740 28.31 -1.27 -24.89
CA MET A 740 28.18 0.19 -24.73
C MET A 740 28.71 1.03 -25.91
N PHE A 741 29.18 0.41 -27.01
CA PHE A 741 29.70 1.12 -28.19
C PHE A 741 28.66 1.48 -29.26
N CYS A 742 27.37 1.11 -29.09
CA CYS A 742 26.35 1.34 -30.10
C CYS A 742 25.15 2.11 -29.55
N ASN A 743 25.28 3.44 -29.47
CA ASN A 743 24.13 4.35 -29.41
C ASN A 743 24.13 5.21 -30.69
N SER A 744 23.21 4.89 -31.61
CA SER A 744 22.81 5.60 -32.83
C SER A 744 23.01 4.77 -34.11
N ILE A 745 21.92 4.26 -34.70
CA ILE A 745 21.63 4.12 -36.16
C ILE A 745 20.27 3.39 -36.36
N ARG A 746 19.54 3.80 -37.41
CA ARG A 746 18.14 3.47 -37.80
C ARG A 746 17.92 2.02 -38.28
N PRO A 747 16.66 1.52 -38.32
CA PRO A 747 16.35 0.14 -38.75
C PRO A 747 16.34 -0.03 -40.28
N THR A 748 16.87 -1.17 -40.73
CA THR A 748 16.89 -1.71 -42.09
C THR A 748 15.69 -2.63 -42.39
N ASP A 749 15.49 -3.05 -43.65
CA ASP A 749 14.34 -3.81 -44.19
C ASP A 749 13.94 -5.08 -43.42
N THR A 750 14.84 -5.69 -42.64
CA THR A 750 14.54 -6.83 -41.77
C THR A 750 13.60 -6.46 -40.60
N ALA A 751 13.67 -5.22 -40.12
CA ALA A 751 12.78 -4.72 -39.08
C ALA A 751 11.35 -4.50 -39.59
N PHE A 752 11.17 -4.23 -40.89
CA PHE A 752 9.86 -4.06 -41.52
C PHE A 752 9.10 -5.41 -41.60
N GLN A 753 9.77 -6.47 -42.07
CA GLN A 753 9.20 -7.82 -42.10
C GLN A 753 8.86 -8.33 -40.69
N ALA A 754 9.75 -8.10 -39.72
CA ALA A 754 9.51 -8.48 -38.33
C ALA A 754 8.34 -7.70 -37.70
N SER A 755 8.18 -6.42 -38.04
CA SER A 755 7.12 -5.59 -37.45
C SER A 755 5.74 -5.91 -38.04
N LEU A 756 5.61 -6.22 -39.34
CA LEU A 756 4.32 -6.65 -39.89
C LEU A 756 3.95 -8.09 -39.47
N LEU A 757 4.94 -8.99 -39.35
CA LEU A 757 4.74 -10.33 -38.77
C LEU A 757 4.36 -10.27 -37.28
N ALA A 758 4.82 -9.26 -36.54
CA ALA A 758 4.38 -9.06 -35.16
C ALA A 758 2.88 -8.72 -35.03
N HIS A 759 2.21 -8.32 -36.13
CA HIS A 759 0.79 -7.95 -36.19
C HIS A 759 -0.05 -8.86 -37.10
N SER A 760 0.56 -9.91 -37.64
CA SER A 760 -0.10 -10.86 -38.54
C SER A 760 0.17 -12.31 -38.15
N ARG A 761 -0.80 -13.18 -38.37
CA ARG A 761 -0.62 -14.64 -38.22
C ARG A 761 -0.56 -15.30 -39.59
N THR A 762 0.15 -16.43 -39.65
CA THR A 762 0.27 -17.26 -40.87
C THR A 762 -0.45 -18.60 -40.75
N ASN A 763 -1.09 -18.83 -39.61
CA ASN A 763 -1.78 -20.05 -39.21
C ASN A 763 -3.19 -20.10 -39.82
N SER A 764 -3.72 -21.30 -40.09
CA SER A 764 -5.08 -21.49 -40.63
C SER A 764 -6.19 -21.39 -39.57
N ASP A 765 -5.84 -21.33 -38.28
CA ASP A 765 -6.78 -21.39 -37.17
C ASP A 765 -7.22 -20.00 -36.69
N ARG A 766 -8.51 -19.85 -36.36
CA ARG A 766 -9.09 -18.61 -35.87
C ARG A 766 -8.48 -18.21 -34.51
N PRO A 767 -7.92 -17.00 -34.35
CA PRO A 767 -7.37 -16.55 -33.07
C PRO A 767 -8.47 -16.30 -32.02
N ARG A 768 -8.23 -16.72 -30.77
CA ARG A 768 -9.17 -16.52 -29.64
C ARG A 768 -9.27 -15.05 -29.17
N SER A 769 -8.23 -14.25 -29.42
CA SER A 769 -8.25 -12.79 -29.29
C SER A 769 -7.18 -12.20 -30.23
N LEU A 770 -7.51 -11.09 -30.88
CA LEU A 770 -6.60 -10.31 -31.70
C LEU A 770 -6.18 -9.08 -30.88
N SER A 771 -5.14 -9.19 -30.06
CA SER A 771 -4.44 -8.00 -29.55
C SER A 771 -2.94 -8.16 -29.77
N LEU A 772 -2.38 -7.27 -30.58
CA LEU A 772 -0.95 -7.19 -30.84
C LEU A 772 -0.53 -5.72 -30.70
N LEU A 773 0.61 -5.53 -30.03
CA LEU A 773 1.09 -4.27 -29.46
C LEU A 773 1.32 -3.19 -30.53
N SER A 774 0.79 -1.99 -30.30
CA SER A 774 0.79 -0.83 -31.19
C SER A 774 2.16 -0.43 -31.80
N THR A 775 2.25 -0.36 -33.13
CA THR A 775 3.33 0.37 -33.84
C THR A 775 2.78 1.26 -34.97
N ALA A 776 2.44 2.50 -34.60
CA ALA A 776 1.79 3.49 -35.46
C ALA A 776 2.73 4.16 -36.49
N GLN A 777 3.78 3.50 -36.97
CA GLN A 777 4.75 4.09 -37.91
C GLN A 777 4.95 3.31 -39.22
N LEU A 778 4.33 2.13 -39.39
CA LEU A 778 4.61 1.25 -40.53
C LEU A 778 3.87 1.64 -41.82
N LEU A 779 2.68 2.25 -41.72
CA LEU A 779 1.87 2.60 -42.90
C LEU A 779 2.37 3.84 -43.65
N TYR A 780 3.12 4.72 -42.98
CA TYR A 780 3.77 5.87 -43.63
C TYR A 780 4.93 5.42 -44.56
N LEU A 781 5.51 4.25 -44.31
CA LEU A 781 6.65 3.71 -45.08
C LEU A 781 6.23 2.92 -46.34
N LEU A 782 4.92 2.79 -46.61
CA LEU A 782 4.38 1.97 -47.70
C LEU A 782 4.32 2.67 -49.09
N CYS A 783 4.95 3.84 -49.27
CA CYS A 783 5.06 4.49 -50.59
C CYS A 783 6.47 4.25 -51.22
N PRO A 784 6.58 3.74 -52.47
CA PRO A 784 7.86 3.35 -53.11
C PRO A 784 8.52 4.55 -53.82
N ALA A 785 9.79 4.64 -54.23
CA ALA A 785 11.13 4.04 -54.03
C ALA A 785 12.13 5.10 -54.65
N PRO A 786 13.49 5.02 -54.62
CA PRO A 786 14.21 3.99 -55.40
C PRO A 786 15.62 3.55 -54.86
N TRP A 787 16.12 2.42 -55.38
CA TRP A 787 17.49 1.83 -55.27
C TRP A 787 17.87 1.33 -53.85
N GLY A 788 18.42 0.14 -53.63
CA GLY A 788 18.95 -0.94 -54.47
C GLY A 788 19.96 -1.74 -53.62
N LEU A 789 20.06 -3.05 -53.91
CA LEU A 789 21.04 -4.04 -53.43
C LEU A 789 20.66 -4.93 -52.21
N THR A 790 20.03 -6.05 -52.58
CA THR A 790 20.46 -7.43 -52.26
C THR A 790 20.65 -7.83 -50.80
N GLN A 791 19.56 -8.24 -50.18
CA GLN A 791 19.47 -9.56 -49.55
C GLN A 791 18.08 -10.13 -49.83
N GLU A 792 18.04 -11.38 -50.28
CA GLU A 792 16.86 -12.06 -50.82
C GLU A 792 15.66 -11.99 -49.85
N LEU A 793 14.63 -11.21 -50.22
CA LEU A 793 13.31 -11.31 -49.61
C LEU A 793 12.78 -12.74 -49.83
N VAL A 794 12.23 -13.34 -48.77
CA VAL A 794 11.42 -14.56 -48.90
C VAL A 794 10.32 -14.30 -49.94
N PRO A 795 10.26 -15.04 -51.06
CA PRO A 795 9.20 -14.89 -52.03
C PRO A 795 7.84 -15.17 -51.35
N ASP A 796 6.84 -14.33 -51.63
CA ASP A 796 5.44 -14.56 -51.28
C ASP A 796 5.08 -14.63 -49.77
N TRP A 797 5.87 -14.02 -48.88
CA TRP A 797 5.51 -13.96 -47.45
C TRP A 797 4.16 -13.27 -47.20
N THR A 798 3.77 -12.29 -48.02
CA THR A 798 2.47 -11.62 -47.93
C THR A 798 1.30 -12.56 -48.22
N ALA A 799 1.52 -13.60 -49.04
CA ALA A 799 0.52 -14.63 -49.29
C ALA A 799 0.37 -15.60 -48.11
N LYS A 800 1.28 -15.60 -47.12
CA LYS A 800 1.14 -16.45 -45.93
C LYS A 800 0.26 -15.81 -44.86
N ILE A 801 -0.03 -14.51 -44.95
CA ILE A 801 -0.80 -13.80 -43.93
C ILE A 801 -2.29 -14.15 -44.04
N THR A 802 -2.83 -14.65 -42.93
CA THR A 802 -4.24 -15.07 -42.81
C THR A 802 -5.02 -14.21 -41.83
N ALA A 803 -4.37 -13.55 -40.87
CA ALA A 803 -5.00 -12.61 -39.93
C ALA A 803 -4.19 -11.32 -39.82
N LEU A 804 -4.87 -10.16 -39.72
CA LEU A 804 -4.26 -8.83 -39.57
C LEU A 804 -5.03 -7.99 -38.54
N ASN A 805 -4.33 -7.41 -37.55
CA ASN A 805 -4.90 -6.40 -36.65
C ASN A 805 -4.05 -5.12 -36.69
N LEU A 806 -4.71 -4.00 -37.05
CA LEU A 806 -4.14 -2.66 -37.07
C LEU A 806 -5.05 -1.66 -36.35
N ASP A 807 -5.56 -2.02 -35.18
CA ASP A 807 -6.41 -1.16 -34.35
C ASP A 807 -5.62 -0.02 -33.69
N GLY A 808 -6.17 1.19 -33.60
CA GLY A 808 -5.57 2.29 -32.83
C GLY A 808 -4.31 2.90 -33.46
N GLN A 809 -4.12 2.76 -34.78
CA GLN A 809 -2.88 3.12 -35.49
C GLN A 809 -2.97 4.45 -36.25
N LYS A 810 -4.05 5.23 -36.09
CA LYS A 810 -4.30 6.53 -36.77
C LYS A 810 -4.24 6.44 -38.29
N ILE A 811 -4.75 5.35 -38.85
CA ILE A 811 -4.73 5.06 -40.28
C ILE A 811 -5.87 5.83 -40.96
N SER A 812 -5.57 6.64 -41.98
CA SER A 812 -6.60 7.38 -42.72
C SER A 812 -6.98 6.77 -44.07
N LYS A 813 -6.12 5.92 -44.65
CA LYS A 813 -6.36 5.22 -45.93
C LYS A 813 -5.78 3.80 -45.91
N LEU A 814 -6.54 2.85 -46.45
CA LEU A 814 -6.12 1.46 -46.62
C LEU A 814 -5.47 1.28 -48.01
N ILE A 815 -4.14 1.40 -48.08
CA ILE A 815 -3.38 1.20 -49.32
C ILE A 815 -2.50 -0.06 -49.24
N ASN A 816 -2.21 -0.65 -50.40
CA ASN A 816 -1.27 -1.78 -50.56
C ASN A 816 -1.64 -3.10 -49.86
N LEU A 817 -2.89 -3.29 -49.44
CA LEU A 817 -3.39 -4.58 -48.90
C LEU A 817 -3.67 -5.63 -49.99
N ASN A 818 -3.59 -5.22 -51.26
CA ASN A 818 -3.89 -5.99 -52.46
C ASN A 818 -3.06 -7.29 -52.57
N LYS A 819 -1.90 -7.35 -51.88
CA LYS A 819 -0.98 -8.50 -51.89
C LYS A 819 -1.33 -9.56 -50.83
N LEU A 820 -2.26 -9.30 -49.91
CA LEU A 820 -2.67 -10.19 -48.82
C LEU A 820 -3.80 -11.15 -49.25
N VAL A 821 -3.58 -11.89 -50.33
CA VAL A 821 -4.61 -12.69 -51.02
C VAL A 821 -5.22 -13.82 -50.17
N ASN A 822 -4.56 -14.23 -49.08
CA ASN A 822 -5.01 -15.29 -48.19
C ASN A 822 -5.57 -14.78 -46.84
N LEU A 823 -5.80 -13.47 -46.71
CA LEU A 823 -6.36 -12.88 -45.51
C LEU A 823 -7.79 -13.38 -45.27
N ARG A 824 -8.04 -13.91 -44.07
CA ARG A 824 -9.33 -14.43 -43.58
C ARG A 824 -9.92 -13.56 -42.47
N TRP A 825 -9.08 -12.94 -41.64
CA TRP A 825 -9.54 -12.09 -40.52
C TRP A 825 -8.81 -10.75 -40.52
N ALA A 826 -9.55 -9.65 -40.43
CA ALA A 826 -8.97 -8.31 -40.41
C ALA A 826 -9.65 -7.38 -39.40
N SER A 827 -8.86 -6.61 -38.66
CA SER A 827 -9.34 -5.60 -37.70
C SER A 827 -8.60 -4.27 -37.91
N PHE A 828 -9.36 -3.19 -38.04
CA PHE A 828 -8.86 -1.82 -38.22
C PHE A 828 -9.64 -0.82 -37.35
N ASN A 829 -10.01 -1.21 -36.14
CA ASN A 829 -10.81 -0.38 -35.23
C ASN A 829 -10.04 0.84 -34.72
N ASN A 830 -10.74 1.89 -34.30
CA ASN A 830 -10.15 3.10 -33.71
C ASN A 830 -9.08 3.74 -34.63
N ASN A 831 -9.45 3.98 -35.88
CA ASN A 831 -8.61 4.66 -36.89
C ASN A 831 -9.38 5.83 -37.51
N ASP A 832 -8.77 6.52 -38.48
CA ASP A 832 -9.33 7.70 -39.15
C ASP A 832 -9.79 7.38 -40.59
N ILE A 833 -10.22 6.13 -40.84
CA ILE A 833 -10.56 5.64 -42.18
C ILE A 833 -11.89 6.26 -42.61
N SER A 834 -11.91 6.88 -43.80
CA SER A 834 -13.12 7.51 -44.36
C SER A 834 -13.78 6.72 -45.49
N LYS A 835 -13.03 5.84 -46.16
CA LYS A 835 -13.50 4.96 -47.24
C LYS A 835 -12.85 3.59 -47.15
N VAL A 836 -13.62 2.54 -47.43
CA VAL A 836 -13.14 1.15 -47.42
C VAL A 836 -12.59 0.80 -48.80
N GLU A 837 -11.32 1.14 -49.05
CA GLU A 837 -10.62 0.84 -50.31
C GLU A 837 -9.46 -0.15 -50.09
N GLY A 838 -8.96 -0.79 -51.15
CA GLY A 838 -7.75 -1.63 -51.09
C GLY A 838 -7.94 -3.07 -50.58
N LEU A 839 -9.16 -3.47 -50.21
CA LEU A 839 -9.48 -4.85 -49.80
C LEU A 839 -9.96 -5.75 -50.96
N ASP A 840 -10.05 -5.22 -52.18
CA ASP A 840 -10.60 -5.92 -53.36
C ASP A 840 -9.96 -7.28 -53.68
N SER A 841 -8.69 -7.47 -53.30
CA SER A 841 -7.94 -8.70 -53.60
C SER A 841 -8.00 -9.75 -52.48
N CYS A 842 -8.58 -9.40 -51.32
CA CYS A 842 -8.68 -10.27 -50.14
C CYS A 842 -9.91 -11.19 -50.22
N LEU A 843 -10.04 -11.96 -51.30
CA LEU A 843 -11.25 -12.74 -51.62
C LEU A 843 -11.59 -13.86 -50.59
N LYS A 844 -10.66 -14.18 -49.69
CA LYS A 844 -10.82 -15.16 -48.62
C LYS A 844 -11.27 -14.56 -47.28
N LEU A 845 -11.54 -13.27 -47.21
CA LEU A 845 -11.89 -12.59 -45.97
C LEU A 845 -13.24 -13.08 -45.43
N GLU A 846 -13.23 -13.55 -44.20
CA GLU A 846 -14.38 -14.11 -43.47
C GLU A 846 -14.85 -13.16 -42.37
N GLU A 847 -13.96 -12.45 -41.69
CA GLU A 847 -14.36 -11.47 -40.67
C GLU A 847 -13.61 -10.15 -40.83
N LEU A 848 -14.35 -9.04 -40.75
CA LEU A 848 -13.84 -7.68 -40.86
C LEU A 848 -14.41 -6.77 -39.77
N SER A 849 -13.54 -6.12 -39.02
CA SER A 849 -13.90 -5.12 -37.99
C SER A 849 -13.34 -3.75 -38.35
N LEU A 850 -14.22 -2.75 -38.41
CA LEU A 850 -13.96 -1.36 -38.83
C LEU A 850 -14.55 -0.34 -37.84
N ASN A 851 -14.69 -0.72 -36.56
CA ASN A 851 -15.36 0.07 -35.54
C ASN A 851 -14.61 1.37 -35.22
N ASN A 852 -15.32 2.42 -34.83
CA ASN A 852 -14.78 3.73 -34.46
C ASN A 852 -13.84 4.29 -35.55
N ASN A 853 -14.41 4.54 -36.72
CA ASN A 853 -13.76 5.18 -37.87
C ASN A 853 -14.65 6.33 -38.38
N SER A 854 -14.29 6.94 -39.52
CA SER A 854 -15.06 8.03 -40.15
C SER A 854 -15.74 7.57 -41.45
N ILE A 855 -16.17 6.31 -41.53
CA ILE A 855 -16.73 5.71 -42.74
C ILE A 855 -18.18 6.15 -42.92
N SER A 856 -18.49 6.76 -44.07
CA SER A 856 -19.84 7.21 -44.43
C SER A 856 -20.56 6.29 -45.41
N THR A 857 -19.82 5.47 -46.16
CA THR A 857 -20.38 4.46 -47.08
C THR A 857 -19.55 3.18 -47.07
N LEU A 858 -20.20 2.03 -47.21
CA LEU A 858 -19.55 0.71 -47.29
C LEU A 858 -19.13 0.33 -48.72
N SER A 859 -18.90 1.32 -49.57
CA SER A 859 -18.41 1.10 -50.93
C SER A 859 -17.03 0.42 -50.89
N GLY A 860 -16.83 -0.66 -51.65
CA GLY A 860 -15.57 -1.42 -51.72
C GLY A 860 -15.58 -2.82 -51.08
N LEU A 861 -16.67 -3.24 -50.44
CA LEU A 861 -16.82 -4.60 -49.90
C LEU A 861 -17.46 -5.61 -50.87
N SER A 862 -17.90 -5.17 -52.05
CA SER A 862 -18.72 -5.97 -52.97
C SER A 862 -18.07 -7.25 -53.50
N LYS A 863 -16.73 -7.34 -53.50
CA LYS A 863 -15.97 -8.54 -53.95
C LYS A 863 -15.71 -9.56 -52.85
N LEU A 864 -16.07 -9.27 -51.59
CA LEU A 864 -15.75 -10.10 -50.43
C LEU A 864 -16.83 -11.15 -50.16
N HIS A 865 -17.06 -12.04 -51.12
CA HIS A 865 -18.19 -13.00 -51.07
C HIS A 865 -18.13 -14.03 -49.93
N ARG A 866 -16.98 -14.18 -49.26
CA ARG A 866 -16.78 -15.08 -48.12
C ARG A 866 -16.98 -14.40 -46.76
N LEU A 867 -17.28 -13.11 -46.74
CA LEU A 867 -17.45 -12.35 -45.51
C LEU A 867 -18.67 -12.87 -44.75
N ASN A 868 -18.43 -13.32 -43.53
CA ASN A 868 -19.40 -13.90 -42.62
C ASN A 868 -19.73 -12.95 -41.46
N LYS A 869 -18.73 -12.23 -40.95
CA LYS A 869 -18.88 -11.29 -39.83
C LYS A 869 -18.36 -9.91 -40.21
N LEU A 870 -19.22 -8.90 -40.11
CA LEU A 870 -18.87 -7.50 -40.36
C LEU A 870 -19.27 -6.63 -39.17
N SER A 871 -18.31 -5.90 -38.61
CA SER A 871 -18.54 -4.89 -37.55
C SER A 871 -18.08 -3.52 -38.05
N VAL A 872 -18.97 -2.53 -38.03
CA VAL A 872 -18.72 -1.14 -38.47
C VAL A 872 -19.36 -0.15 -37.49
N ASP A 873 -19.24 -0.42 -36.20
CA ASP A 873 -19.82 0.39 -35.13
C ASP A 873 -19.12 1.74 -35.02
N GLY A 874 -19.78 2.80 -34.52
CA GLY A 874 -19.12 4.08 -34.26
C GLY A 874 -18.60 4.78 -35.52
N ASN A 875 -19.37 4.71 -36.62
CA ASN A 875 -19.06 5.33 -37.91
C ASN A 875 -20.14 6.37 -38.30
N GLN A 876 -20.11 6.87 -39.53
CA GLN A 876 -21.03 7.90 -40.04
C GLN A 876 -21.98 7.36 -41.12
N LEU A 877 -22.35 6.08 -41.06
CA LEU A 877 -23.26 5.46 -42.03
C LEU A 877 -24.67 6.03 -41.88
N SER A 878 -25.27 6.48 -42.98
CA SER A 878 -26.63 7.05 -43.01
C SER A 878 -27.70 6.09 -43.54
N SER A 879 -27.30 5.05 -44.29
CA SER A 879 -28.18 4.03 -44.86
C SER A 879 -27.42 2.72 -45.13
N LEU A 880 -28.15 1.62 -45.22
CA LEU A 880 -27.62 0.31 -45.62
C LEU A 880 -27.84 0.12 -47.13
N ASP A 881 -26.77 -0.08 -47.89
CA ASP A 881 -26.86 -0.25 -49.34
C ASP A 881 -27.38 -1.65 -49.70
N ALA A 882 -28.61 -1.70 -50.22
CA ALA A 882 -29.25 -2.95 -50.64
C ALA A 882 -28.45 -3.71 -51.71
N SER A 883 -27.77 -3.00 -52.61
CA SER A 883 -26.99 -3.61 -53.69
C SER A 883 -25.72 -4.27 -53.15
N LEU A 884 -25.11 -3.70 -52.12
CA LEU A 884 -23.93 -4.27 -51.46
C LEU A 884 -24.28 -5.54 -50.68
N LEU A 885 -25.36 -5.51 -49.90
CA LEU A 885 -25.78 -6.64 -49.07
C LEU A 885 -26.19 -7.86 -49.90
N ASP A 886 -26.72 -7.66 -51.11
CA ASP A 886 -27.02 -8.72 -52.08
C ASP A 886 -25.75 -9.46 -52.56
N HIS A 887 -24.58 -8.78 -52.53
CA HIS A 887 -23.29 -9.35 -52.91
C HIS A 887 -22.52 -10.04 -51.76
N LEU A 888 -23.09 -10.08 -50.55
CA LEU A 888 -22.51 -10.71 -49.36
C LEU A 888 -23.38 -11.91 -48.90
N PRO A 889 -23.42 -13.01 -49.67
CA PRO A 889 -24.36 -14.10 -49.45
C PRO A 889 -24.10 -14.91 -48.17
N ASN A 890 -22.92 -14.80 -47.55
CA ASN A 890 -22.54 -15.59 -46.37
C ASN A 890 -22.56 -14.78 -45.06
N LEU A 891 -23.02 -13.53 -45.09
CA LEU A 891 -22.98 -12.64 -43.93
C LEU A 891 -23.99 -13.11 -42.87
N SER A 892 -23.50 -13.68 -41.76
CA SER A 892 -24.34 -14.13 -40.63
C SER A 892 -24.36 -13.14 -39.46
N PHE A 893 -23.35 -12.27 -39.33
CA PHE A 893 -23.28 -11.26 -38.29
C PHE A 893 -23.00 -9.89 -38.91
N LEU A 894 -23.85 -8.91 -38.58
CA LEU A 894 -23.67 -7.50 -38.96
C LEU A 894 -23.86 -6.61 -37.74
N SER A 895 -22.84 -5.83 -37.40
CA SER A 895 -22.92 -4.77 -36.37
C SER A 895 -22.67 -3.40 -36.99
N VAL A 896 -23.62 -2.49 -36.80
CA VAL A 896 -23.62 -1.11 -37.29
C VAL A 896 -24.09 -0.15 -36.20
N GLU A 897 -23.76 -0.44 -34.94
CA GLU A 897 -24.17 0.36 -33.79
C GLU A 897 -23.50 1.74 -33.80
N ASN A 898 -24.09 2.73 -33.14
CA ASN A 898 -23.53 4.08 -33.05
C ASN A 898 -23.20 4.69 -34.44
N ASN A 899 -24.19 4.67 -35.34
CA ASN A 899 -24.13 5.28 -36.67
C ASN A 899 -25.30 6.27 -36.86
N CYS A 900 -25.48 6.81 -38.06
CA CYS A 900 -26.55 7.74 -38.40
C CYS A 900 -27.66 7.09 -39.27
N ILE A 901 -27.87 5.78 -39.15
CA ILE A 901 -28.81 5.04 -40.02
C ILE A 901 -30.24 5.45 -39.68
N SER A 902 -30.95 5.97 -40.68
CA SER A 902 -32.33 6.47 -40.50
C SER A 902 -33.42 5.47 -40.90
N SER A 903 -33.07 4.44 -41.68
CA SER A 903 -33.97 3.37 -42.13
C SER A 903 -33.21 2.06 -42.33
N LEU A 904 -33.88 0.94 -42.05
CA LEU A 904 -33.34 -0.41 -42.28
C LEU A 904 -33.54 -0.91 -43.72
N HIS A 905 -34.07 -0.06 -44.61
CA HIS A 905 -34.27 -0.41 -46.00
C HIS A 905 -32.96 -0.94 -46.64
N GLY A 906 -33.03 -2.15 -47.18
CA GLY A 906 -31.89 -2.84 -47.80
C GLY A 906 -31.43 -4.08 -47.04
N ILE A 907 -31.71 -4.16 -45.74
CA ILE A 907 -31.36 -5.34 -44.91
C ILE A 907 -32.07 -6.61 -45.38
N GLN A 908 -33.23 -6.49 -46.02
CA GLN A 908 -33.98 -7.62 -46.59
C GLN A 908 -33.20 -8.42 -47.64
N ARG A 909 -32.08 -7.89 -48.16
CA ARG A 909 -31.19 -8.58 -49.12
C ARG A 909 -30.09 -9.42 -48.44
N ALA A 910 -29.89 -9.28 -47.13
CA ALA A 910 -28.91 -10.08 -46.37
C ALA A 910 -29.54 -11.41 -45.90
N HIS A 911 -29.77 -12.33 -46.84
CA HIS A 911 -30.56 -13.56 -46.63
C HIS A 911 -29.98 -14.54 -45.59
N SER A 912 -28.69 -14.45 -45.28
CA SER A 912 -27.98 -15.38 -44.37
C SER A 912 -27.73 -14.81 -42.96
N LEU A 913 -28.31 -13.63 -42.67
CA LEU A 913 -28.04 -12.89 -41.43
C LEU A 913 -28.74 -13.55 -40.23
N LEU A 914 -27.95 -13.92 -39.21
CA LEU A 914 -28.40 -14.53 -37.95
C LEU A 914 -28.41 -13.53 -36.80
N GLU A 915 -27.47 -12.58 -36.80
CA GLU A 915 -27.28 -11.61 -35.73
C GLU A 915 -27.10 -10.20 -36.34
N LEU A 916 -27.94 -9.25 -35.89
CA LEU A 916 -27.94 -7.86 -36.35
C LEU A 916 -27.92 -6.91 -35.15
N CYS A 917 -26.84 -6.16 -35.01
CA CYS A 917 -26.66 -5.14 -33.97
C CYS A 917 -26.78 -3.74 -34.61
N VAL A 918 -27.84 -2.99 -34.25
CA VAL A 918 -28.19 -1.69 -34.86
C VAL A 918 -28.45 -0.59 -33.81
N ALA A 919 -28.03 -0.79 -32.56
CA ALA A 919 -28.25 0.14 -31.47
C ALA A 919 -27.67 1.55 -31.75
N ASN A 920 -28.23 2.58 -31.11
CA ASN A 920 -27.77 3.97 -31.25
C ASN A 920 -27.66 4.47 -32.71
N ASN A 921 -28.76 4.31 -33.45
CA ASN A 921 -28.97 4.87 -34.80
C ASN A 921 -30.17 5.83 -34.80
N GLN A 922 -30.53 6.38 -35.96
CA GLN A 922 -31.62 7.36 -36.13
C GLN A 922 -32.92 6.75 -36.66
N ILE A 923 -33.14 5.45 -36.41
CA ILE A 923 -34.34 4.72 -36.84
C ILE A 923 -35.52 5.18 -35.98
N SER A 924 -36.45 5.91 -36.59
CA SER A 924 -37.60 6.51 -35.88
C SER A 924 -38.94 5.90 -36.26
N SER A 925 -39.02 5.13 -37.36
CA SER A 925 -40.27 4.54 -37.84
C SER A 925 -40.40 3.08 -37.45
N SER A 926 -41.52 2.71 -36.81
CA SER A 926 -41.88 1.30 -36.57
C SER A 926 -42.10 0.51 -37.88
N ARG A 927 -42.25 1.19 -39.03
CA ARG A 927 -42.34 0.55 -40.34
C ARG A 927 -41.03 -0.12 -40.78
N ASP A 928 -39.88 0.30 -40.23
CA ASP A 928 -38.58 -0.27 -40.60
C ASP A 928 -38.41 -1.73 -40.14
N ILE A 929 -39.16 -2.15 -39.12
CA ILE A 929 -39.20 -3.55 -38.65
C ILE A 929 -39.70 -4.49 -39.77
N TYR A 930 -40.54 -4.02 -40.69
CA TYR A 930 -41.03 -4.84 -41.80
C TYR A 930 -39.93 -5.22 -42.80
N TYR A 931 -38.81 -4.49 -42.84
CA TYR A 931 -37.65 -4.88 -43.66
C TYR A 931 -36.88 -6.08 -43.07
N LEU A 932 -37.07 -6.40 -41.78
CA LEU A 932 -36.53 -7.61 -41.14
C LEU A 932 -37.35 -8.87 -41.47
N LYS A 933 -38.61 -8.71 -41.91
CA LYS A 933 -39.41 -9.82 -42.44
C LYS A 933 -38.92 -10.12 -43.85
N ALA A 934 -37.95 -11.01 -43.98
CA ALA A 934 -37.64 -11.62 -45.27
C ALA A 934 -38.94 -12.24 -45.83
N ARG A 935 -39.34 -11.80 -47.03
CA ARG A 935 -40.27 -12.61 -47.84
C ARG A 935 -39.45 -13.84 -48.26
N VAL A 936 -39.80 -14.99 -47.68
CA VAL A 936 -39.38 -16.30 -48.18
C VAL A 936 -39.74 -16.43 -49.65
#